data_AF-A0A1Y5TQK1-F1
#
_entry.id   AF-A0A1Y5TQK1-F1
#
_cell.length_a   1.000
_cell.length_b   1.000
_cell.length_c   1.000
_cell.angle_alpha   90.00
_cell.angle_beta   90.00
_cell.angle_gamma   90.00
#
_symmetry.space_group_name_H-M   'P 1'
#
loop_
_entity.id
_entity.type
_entity.pdbx_description
1 polymer ?
#
loop_
_entity_poly.entity_id
_entity_poly.type
_entity_poly.pdbx_seq_one_letter_code
_entity_poly.pdbx_strand_id
1 'polypeptide(L)'
;MLMTCNSPRTRRRLLSVALAVLALNLAPTAAGLAATAGKAPGLPPASSLTGDIVRASDGRLVIAGQSGDTVRAPALPQPSAPDEIVAVRFLNHQATPQAARTISFGQAFVPGDLAKGFHLEAHAGSDALPTQVDVKARHDDGSVRHAIVTVALPLIAGGTGLDVMLHRRVGAAAKGHVALSALAAAGYGKSVEIVPIKALEPSPAAASFDVAEALAAAEKAGGLETWLDGPLVTEYVANRPVDERFSVGLHVRVFADGPVRTALVFHNDAATVPNRNLQYGLVVRDRGAAPYRIADVFQHRNATWRHVVWQGVAPAVQIVPDVRYLMRSGALPSYDLSWGVSDWEMQKIEAFLDDYKWEPMGSGSVHRKMPAPGGRADLGLLPRWSAEWVVSMDPRAEALAKLNAEVAGTIPWHFRDPKTDRPLRIDNRPRLYLGGAQIANSDLPPGGIQREGTGWTPDAAHVPSLTYLPYLLTGDRYYLEELMAQAAWHVAALDPNYRQNDKGLIEQANQVRGQAWTMRTLSNAAFVTPDDDPMKGYFVGLLERNLDAYLGRYVERRELREAGDLEGYIWRRRYVDPGAVAPWEDDFFTSAIGLIASRGSDKAVRLLRWKANWTVGRFLSEDKGFNPFAATAYRLFVVDRETDRRHTKWSEVVPDDGWYAKKFGDPRYASSFVGYANATDGYVAHARAALAAMVTFGIPGAIDAFRFVVENSETLQSGYDGDPTFLLAPSAGPGGGLLEQPGFRFADEDGERLEGDGAANLLAGGNGDDVLAGGGGSDLMAGGAGADRFVVDPAAPGRTVITDFEPGRDRLVVPATLSPVLLLSTARERPGSGLEIALSDGATIVLSGISRGKLSAADFEVAR
;
A
#
# COMPACT_ATOMS: atom_id res chain seq x y z
N MET A 1 42.78 -3.10 -26.45
CA MET A 1 44.08 -3.65 -26.91
C MET A 1 43.98 -4.86 -27.85
N LEU A 2 42.77 -5.31 -28.23
CA LEU A 2 42.57 -6.55 -29.02
C LEU A 2 42.42 -6.36 -30.54
N MET A 3 42.54 -5.13 -31.06
CA MET A 3 42.23 -4.83 -32.47
C MET A 3 43.43 -4.74 -33.43
N THR A 4 44.68 -5.01 -33.00
CA THR A 4 45.85 -4.80 -33.89
C THR A 4 46.87 -5.96 -33.98
N CYS A 5 46.56 -7.18 -33.52
CA CYS A 5 47.49 -8.31 -33.64
C CYS A 5 47.09 -9.34 -34.71
N ASN A 6 47.97 -9.52 -35.72
CA ASN A 6 47.80 -10.39 -36.90
C ASN A 6 48.42 -11.81 -36.78
N SER A 7 48.81 -12.26 -35.58
CA SER A 7 49.37 -13.61 -35.39
C SER A 7 48.38 -14.58 -34.69
N PRO A 8 48.02 -15.72 -35.30
CA PRO A 8 47.14 -16.74 -34.70
C PRO A 8 47.70 -17.37 -33.42
N ARG A 9 49.04 -17.45 -33.30
CA ARG A 9 49.71 -18.01 -32.11
C ARG A 9 49.66 -17.07 -30.90
N THR A 10 49.66 -15.76 -31.14
CA THR A 10 49.58 -14.75 -30.07
C THR A 10 48.16 -14.58 -29.54
N ARG A 11 47.14 -14.72 -30.40
CA ARG A 11 45.72 -14.78 -29.97
C ARG A 11 45.44 -16.00 -29.09
N ARG A 12 46.01 -17.17 -29.40
CA ARG A 12 45.85 -18.37 -28.56
C ARG A 12 46.49 -18.19 -27.18
N ARG A 13 47.68 -17.60 -27.06
CA ARG A 13 48.31 -17.33 -25.75
C ARG A 13 47.55 -16.30 -24.91
N LEU A 14 46.99 -15.25 -25.51
CA LEU A 14 46.15 -14.28 -24.81
C LEU A 14 44.79 -14.86 -24.38
N LEU A 15 44.20 -15.77 -25.17
CA LEU A 15 43.02 -16.54 -24.77
C LEU A 15 43.33 -17.49 -23.59
N SER A 16 44.50 -18.14 -23.58
CA SER A 16 44.90 -19.05 -22.51
C SER A 16 45.17 -18.33 -21.18
N VAL A 17 45.71 -17.11 -21.21
CA VAL A 17 45.90 -16.29 -20.00
C VAL A 17 44.55 -15.70 -19.53
N ALA A 18 43.65 -15.31 -20.44
CA ALA A 18 42.31 -14.88 -20.08
C ALA A 18 41.45 -16.03 -19.49
N LEU A 19 41.59 -17.26 -20.00
CA LEU A 19 40.95 -18.44 -19.41
C LEU A 19 41.57 -18.83 -18.05
N ALA A 20 42.87 -18.64 -17.84
CA ALA A 20 43.51 -18.91 -16.55
C ALA A 20 43.07 -17.91 -15.47
N VAL A 21 42.84 -16.64 -15.82
CA VAL A 21 42.26 -15.64 -14.91
C VAL A 21 40.77 -15.89 -14.63
N LEU A 22 40.04 -16.47 -15.59
CA LEU A 22 38.65 -16.91 -15.35
C LEU A 22 38.55 -18.19 -14.49
N ALA A 23 39.55 -19.08 -14.55
CA ALA A 23 39.57 -20.34 -13.82
C ALA A 23 40.05 -20.22 -12.35
N LEU A 24 40.69 -19.11 -11.97
CA LEU A 24 41.11 -18.83 -10.59
C LEU A 24 40.01 -18.22 -9.70
N ASN A 25 38.81 -17.97 -10.24
CA ASN A 25 37.64 -17.50 -9.49
C ASN A 25 36.60 -18.61 -9.22
N LEU A 26 36.96 -19.89 -9.38
CA LEU A 26 36.08 -21.03 -9.16
C LEU A 26 36.74 -22.11 -8.29
N ALA A 27 36.93 -21.80 -7.01
CA ALA A 27 36.99 -22.79 -5.92
C ALA A 27 36.87 -22.09 -4.55
N PRO A 28 35.81 -22.32 -3.76
CA PRO A 28 35.79 -21.93 -2.36
C PRO A 28 36.50 -23.00 -1.52
N THR A 29 37.72 -22.72 -1.08
CA THR A 29 38.27 -23.32 0.14
C THR A 29 38.12 -22.34 1.28
N ALA A 30 37.00 -22.42 1.98
CA ALA A 30 36.81 -21.90 3.32
C ALA A 30 35.80 -22.82 4.03
N ALA A 31 36.31 -23.96 4.51
CA ALA A 31 35.58 -24.81 5.43
C ALA A 31 35.64 -24.16 6.82
N GLY A 32 34.47 -23.75 7.31
CA GLY A 32 34.27 -23.16 8.63
C GLY A 32 33.38 -21.93 8.56
N LEU A 33 32.12 -22.06 9.01
CA LEU A 33 31.08 -21.02 9.10
C LEU A 33 30.34 -20.66 7.79
N ALA A 34 29.76 -21.67 7.15
CA ALA A 34 28.58 -21.49 6.31
C ALA A 34 27.41 -22.25 6.95
N ALA A 35 26.81 -21.67 7.99
CA ALA A 35 25.52 -22.12 8.48
C ALA A 35 24.43 -21.64 7.51
N THR A 36 23.86 -22.59 6.79
CA THR A 36 22.47 -22.58 6.27
C THR A 36 21.98 -21.33 5.53
N ALA A 37 22.54 -21.05 4.36
CA ALA A 37 21.80 -20.32 3.32
C ALA A 37 20.85 -21.28 2.59
N GLY A 38 19.79 -21.73 3.27
CA GLY A 38 18.66 -22.38 2.61
C GLY A 38 18.05 -21.43 1.58
N LYS A 39 17.52 -21.98 0.47
CA LYS A 39 16.50 -21.26 -0.30
C LYS A 39 15.43 -20.83 0.70
N ALA A 40 15.17 -19.52 0.83
CA ALA A 40 14.03 -19.07 1.61
C ALA A 40 12.79 -19.76 1.02
N PRO A 41 11.97 -20.47 1.82
CA PRO A 41 10.69 -20.98 1.35
C PRO A 41 9.79 -19.77 1.14
N GLY A 42 9.87 -19.13 -0.03
CA GLY A 42 8.91 -18.11 -0.40
C GLY A 42 7.55 -18.78 -0.61
N LEU A 43 6.47 -18.07 -0.30
CA LEU A 43 5.16 -18.46 -0.84
C LEU A 43 5.31 -18.63 -2.35
N PRO A 44 4.92 -19.78 -2.93
CA PRO A 44 4.98 -19.95 -4.38
C PRO A 44 4.16 -18.83 -5.05
N PRO A 45 4.61 -18.29 -6.19
CA PRO A 45 3.76 -17.39 -6.98
C PRO A 45 2.44 -18.09 -7.30
N ALA A 46 1.36 -17.31 -7.47
CA ALA A 46 0.10 -17.85 -7.94
C ALA A 46 0.34 -18.64 -9.24
N SER A 47 0.01 -19.93 -9.23
CA SER A 47 0.16 -20.78 -10.41
C SER A 47 -0.81 -20.34 -11.50
N SER A 48 -0.46 -20.55 -12.77
CA SER A 48 -1.44 -20.46 -13.86
C SER A 48 -2.66 -21.32 -13.52
N LEU A 49 -3.83 -20.69 -13.48
CA LEU A 49 -5.09 -21.32 -13.12
C LEU A 49 -5.46 -22.33 -14.21
N THR A 50 -5.58 -23.61 -13.84
CA THR A 50 -6.01 -24.70 -14.73
C THR A 50 -7.16 -25.47 -14.09
N GLY A 51 -8.35 -25.45 -14.71
CA GLY A 51 -9.54 -26.16 -14.25
C GLY A 51 -10.81 -25.59 -14.88
N ASP A 52 -11.94 -26.29 -14.72
CA ASP A 52 -13.24 -25.82 -15.20
C ASP A 52 -13.71 -24.63 -14.35
N ILE A 53 -14.11 -23.54 -15.00
CA ILE A 53 -14.70 -22.37 -14.32
C ILE A 53 -16.18 -22.66 -14.09
N VAL A 54 -16.62 -22.56 -12.84
CA VAL A 54 -18.03 -22.70 -12.46
C VAL A 54 -18.50 -21.43 -11.77
N ARG A 55 -19.78 -21.11 -11.92
CA ARG A 55 -20.42 -20.02 -11.19
C ARG A 55 -20.92 -20.55 -9.83
N ALA A 56 -20.40 -19.99 -8.74
CA ALA A 56 -20.85 -20.29 -7.38
C ALA A 56 -22.27 -19.74 -7.14
N SER A 57 -22.93 -20.20 -6.08
CA SER A 57 -24.29 -19.78 -5.72
C SER A 57 -24.43 -18.29 -5.40
N ASP A 58 -23.32 -17.62 -5.09
CA ASP A 58 -23.23 -16.17 -4.88
C ASP A 58 -22.91 -15.38 -6.17
N GLY A 59 -22.96 -16.03 -7.34
CA GLY A 59 -22.78 -15.42 -8.65
C GLY A 59 -21.33 -15.27 -9.10
N ARG A 60 -20.34 -15.60 -8.26
CA ARG A 60 -18.90 -15.47 -8.58
C ARG A 60 -18.39 -16.62 -9.46
N LEU A 61 -17.34 -16.36 -10.23
CA LEU A 61 -16.61 -17.38 -10.98
C LEU A 61 -15.53 -17.99 -10.09
N VAL A 62 -15.47 -19.33 -9.99
CA VAL A 62 -14.47 -20.07 -9.20
C VAL A 62 -13.97 -21.28 -9.99
N ILE A 63 -12.80 -21.82 -9.61
CA ILE A 63 -12.25 -23.04 -10.24
C ILE A 63 -12.84 -24.28 -9.55
N ALA A 64 -13.46 -25.15 -10.34
CA ALA A 64 -14.05 -26.40 -9.86
C ALA A 64 -13.02 -27.28 -9.14
N GLY A 65 -13.34 -27.71 -7.91
CA GLY A 65 -12.47 -28.57 -7.10
C GLY A 65 -11.37 -27.86 -6.29
N GLN A 66 -11.20 -26.54 -6.44
CA GLN A 66 -10.41 -25.71 -5.52
C GLN A 66 -11.27 -25.05 -4.42
N SER A 67 -12.55 -25.38 -4.36
CA SER A 67 -13.51 -24.89 -3.37
C SER A 67 -13.29 -25.54 -2.00
N GLY A 68 -12.40 -24.97 -1.19
CA GLY A 68 -12.52 -25.02 0.27
C GLY A 68 -13.47 -23.92 0.76
N ASP A 69 -13.76 -23.91 2.06
CA ASP A 69 -14.42 -22.76 2.70
C ASP A 69 -13.61 -21.49 2.39
N THR A 70 -14.31 -20.42 2.02
CA THR A 70 -13.68 -19.12 1.76
C THR A 70 -13.68 -18.29 3.04
N VAL A 71 -12.50 -17.88 3.49
CA VAL A 71 -12.35 -16.98 4.64
C VAL A 71 -12.57 -15.54 4.17
N ARG A 72 -13.51 -14.84 4.81
CA ARG A 72 -13.92 -13.49 4.46
C ARG A 72 -13.75 -12.56 5.65
N ALA A 73 -13.47 -11.29 5.37
CA ALA A 73 -13.51 -10.26 6.40
C ALA A 73 -14.87 -10.31 7.13
N PRO A 74 -14.90 -10.42 8.47
CA PRO A 74 -16.13 -10.48 9.22
C PRO A 74 -16.89 -9.16 9.12
N ALA A 75 -18.23 -9.25 9.06
CA ALA A 75 -19.08 -8.06 9.18
C ALA A 75 -19.00 -7.48 10.59
N LEU A 76 -18.88 -6.16 10.66
CA LEU A 76 -18.89 -5.37 11.89
C LEU A 76 -20.15 -4.51 11.96
N PRO A 77 -20.66 -4.21 13.17
CA PRO A 77 -21.75 -3.25 13.35
C PRO A 77 -21.42 -1.92 12.67
N GLN A 78 -22.34 -1.43 11.85
CA GLN A 78 -22.19 -0.13 11.19
C GLN A 78 -22.80 0.98 12.06
N PRO A 79 -22.26 2.22 12.01
CA PRO A 79 -22.86 3.36 12.67
C PRO A 79 -24.34 3.54 12.31
N SER A 80 -25.16 3.74 13.33
CA SER A 80 -26.61 3.94 13.26
C SER A 80 -27.05 5.27 13.88
N ALA A 81 -26.19 5.90 14.69
CA ALA A 81 -26.42 7.20 15.30
C ALA A 81 -25.43 8.28 14.78
N PRO A 82 -25.82 9.58 14.78
CA PRO A 82 -24.96 10.66 14.25
C PRO A 82 -23.62 10.87 14.96
N ASP A 83 -23.47 10.35 16.18
CA ASP A 83 -22.24 10.42 16.97
C ASP A 83 -21.39 9.15 16.87
N GLU A 84 -21.89 8.07 16.27
CA GLU A 84 -21.13 6.85 15.98
C GLU A 84 -20.25 7.05 14.75
N ILE A 85 -19.01 6.54 14.78
CA ILE A 85 -18.04 6.69 13.69
C ILE A 85 -17.71 5.36 13.04
N VAL A 86 -17.21 4.40 13.83
CA VAL A 86 -16.70 3.13 13.30
C VAL A 86 -16.59 2.09 14.42
N ALA A 87 -16.92 0.83 14.12
CA ALA A 87 -16.73 -0.28 15.03
C ALA A 87 -15.36 -0.95 14.89
N VAL A 88 -14.88 -1.52 15.99
CA VAL A 88 -13.71 -2.40 16.05
C VAL A 88 -14.09 -3.61 16.90
N ARG A 89 -13.77 -4.82 16.41
CA ARG A 89 -14.01 -6.06 17.15
C ARG A 89 -12.72 -6.59 17.76
N PHE A 90 -12.80 -7.05 19.00
CA PHE A 90 -11.73 -7.73 19.70
C PHE A 90 -12.07 -9.22 19.81
N LEU A 91 -11.35 -10.07 19.09
CA LEU A 91 -11.59 -11.51 19.06
C LEU A 91 -10.60 -12.25 19.97
N ASN A 92 -11.12 -13.11 20.84
CA ASN A 92 -10.34 -14.07 21.60
C ASN A 92 -10.45 -15.46 20.97
N HIS A 93 -9.42 -15.84 20.19
CA HIS A 93 -9.33 -17.16 19.56
C HIS A 93 -8.95 -18.29 20.52
N GLN A 94 -8.55 -17.97 21.75
CA GLN A 94 -8.16 -18.97 22.74
C GLN A 94 -9.40 -19.62 23.36
N ALA A 95 -9.25 -20.87 23.85
CA ALA A 95 -10.29 -21.52 24.65
C ALA A 95 -10.44 -20.88 26.05
N THR A 96 -9.41 -20.21 26.55
CA THR A 96 -9.41 -19.55 27.86
C THR A 96 -9.86 -18.10 27.76
N PRO A 97 -10.50 -17.54 28.82
CA PRO A 97 -10.85 -16.13 28.84
C PRO A 97 -9.62 -15.22 28.83
N GLN A 98 -9.69 -14.15 28.06
CA GLN A 98 -8.79 -13.00 28.17
C GLN A 98 -9.30 -12.14 29.33
N ALA A 99 -8.52 -12.02 30.40
CA ALA A 99 -8.83 -11.12 31.51
C ALA A 99 -8.91 -9.65 31.03
N ALA A 100 -9.64 -8.82 31.77
CA ALA A 100 -9.75 -7.38 31.52
C ALA A 100 -8.36 -6.77 31.35
N ARG A 101 -8.18 -5.99 30.28
CA ARG A 101 -6.87 -5.46 29.90
C ARG A 101 -6.97 -4.23 29.02
N THR A 102 -5.99 -3.36 29.16
CA THR A 102 -5.77 -2.21 28.29
C THR A 102 -5.10 -2.63 26.98
N ILE A 103 -5.63 -2.15 25.86
CA ILE A 103 -5.16 -2.47 24.51
C ILE A 103 -5.03 -1.17 23.70
N SER A 104 -3.94 -1.02 22.97
CA SER A 104 -3.75 0.07 22.01
C SER A 104 -3.76 -0.47 20.57
N PHE A 105 -4.37 0.28 19.66
CA PHE A 105 -4.42 -0.02 18.22
C PHE A 105 -4.43 1.28 17.40
N GLY A 106 -4.03 1.21 16.13
CA GLY A 106 -4.11 2.32 15.21
C GLY A 106 -5.46 2.38 14.51
N GLN A 107 -5.99 3.60 14.33
CA GLN A 107 -7.23 3.86 13.61
C GLN A 107 -7.04 5.06 12.68
N ALA A 108 -7.36 4.88 11.39
CA ALA A 108 -7.50 5.99 10.47
C ALA A 108 -8.96 6.43 10.39
N PHE A 109 -9.21 7.71 10.07
CA PHE A 109 -10.53 8.31 10.05
C PHE A 109 -10.82 8.95 8.69
N VAL A 110 -12.07 8.89 8.25
CA VAL A 110 -12.55 9.64 7.07
C VAL A 110 -12.50 11.15 7.40
N PRO A 111 -12.12 12.02 6.43
CA PRO A 111 -12.15 13.47 6.64
C PRO A 111 -13.48 13.95 7.21
N GLY A 112 -13.42 14.75 8.27
CA GLY A 112 -14.58 15.34 8.94
C GLY A 112 -15.20 14.52 10.08
N ASP A 113 -14.98 13.20 10.14
CA ASP A 113 -15.67 12.34 11.12
C ASP A 113 -15.27 12.68 12.56
N LEU A 114 -13.97 12.86 12.81
CA LEU A 114 -13.42 13.32 14.08
C LEU A 114 -12.84 14.74 13.94
N ALA A 115 -13.74 15.70 13.74
CA ALA A 115 -13.42 17.12 13.58
C ALA A 115 -12.82 17.77 14.83
N LYS A 116 -12.20 18.95 14.66
CA LYS A 116 -11.66 19.75 15.77
C LYS A 116 -12.75 20.10 16.77
N GLY A 117 -12.46 19.92 18.06
CA GLY A 117 -13.41 20.18 19.17
C GLY A 117 -14.18 18.93 19.62
N PHE A 118 -14.06 17.83 18.89
CA PHE A 118 -14.51 16.52 19.33
C PHE A 118 -13.35 15.68 19.88
N HIS A 119 -13.68 14.77 20.78
CA HIS A 119 -12.82 13.65 21.18
C HIS A 119 -13.54 12.32 20.94
N LEU A 120 -12.80 11.21 21.08
CA LEU A 120 -13.33 9.87 20.87
C LEU A 120 -13.63 9.18 22.20
N GLU A 121 -14.75 8.49 22.27
CA GLU A 121 -15.09 7.54 23.34
C GLU A 121 -15.40 6.16 22.73
N ALA A 122 -14.93 5.09 23.37
CA ALA A 122 -15.24 3.73 22.99
C ALA A 122 -16.42 3.18 23.81
N HIS A 123 -17.35 2.48 23.17
CA HIS A 123 -18.52 1.89 23.82
C HIS A 123 -18.69 0.41 23.45
N ALA A 124 -18.95 -0.43 24.45
CA ALA A 124 -19.40 -1.80 24.26
C ALA A 124 -20.91 -1.87 24.53
N GLY A 125 -21.72 -1.83 23.47
CA GLY A 125 -23.16 -1.62 23.62
C GLY A 125 -23.43 -0.25 24.26
N SER A 126 -24.17 -0.21 25.38
CA SER A 126 -24.42 1.03 26.13
C SER A 126 -23.26 1.47 27.02
N ASP A 127 -22.30 0.60 27.29
CA ASP A 127 -21.29 0.81 28.32
C ASP A 127 -20.10 1.59 27.76
N ALA A 128 -19.85 2.79 28.30
CA ALA A 128 -18.65 3.57 27.98
C ALA A 128 -17.41 2.91 28.58
N LEU A 129 -16.37 2.74 27.76
CA LEU A 129 -15.09 2.19 28.16
C LEU A 129 -14.07 3.31 28.36
N PRO A 130 -13.18 3.23 29.38
CA PRO A 130 -12.07 4.16 29.49
C PRO A 130 -11.26 4.20 28.19
N THR A 131 -11.14 5.39 27.62
CA THR A 131 -10.55 5.62 26.29
C THR A 131 -9.48 6.68 26.37
N GLN A 132 -8.35 6.42 25.73
CA GLN A 132 -7.26 7.35 25.48
C GLN A 132 -7.01 7.42 23.97
N VAL A 133 -6.70 8.61 23.45
CA VAL A 133 -6.43 8.82 22.03
C VAL A 133 -5.19 9.68 21.85
N ASP A 134 -4.20 9.11 21.16
CA ASP A 134 -2.98 9.77 20.77
C ASP A 134 -3.06 10.13 19.27
N VAL A 135 -3.47 11.37 18.97
CA VAL A 135 -3.58 11.85 17.59
C VAL A 135 -2.20 11.96 16.96
N LYS A 136 -2.00 11.31 15.82
CA LYS A 136 -0.73 11.33 15.09
C LYS A 136 -0.78 12.25 13.88
N ALA A 137 -1.84 12.17 13.09
CA ALA A 137 -1.95 12.92 11.85
C ALA A 137 -3.36 13.49 11.66
N ARG A 138 -3.45 14.64 11.00
CA ARG A 138 -4.69 15.33 10.64
C ARG A 138 -4.84 15.50 9.14
N HIS A 139 -6.10 15.53 8.69
CA HIS A 139 -6.49 15.94 7.35
C HIS A 139 -6.36 17.47 7.20
N ASP A 140 -6.43 17.96 5.97
CA ASP A 140 -6.29 19.39 5.66
C ASP A 140 -7.42 20.25 6.27
N ASP A 141 -8.60 19.65 6.50
CA ASP A 141 -9.73 20.27 7.22
C ASP A 141 -9.52 20.33 8.75
N GLY A 142 -8.41 19.79 9.25
CA GLY A 142 -8.04 19.74 10.67
C GLY A 142 -8.67 18.59 11.46
N SER A 143 -9.54 17.78 10.85
CA SER A 143 -10.04 16.53 11.45
C SER A 143 -8.91 15.51 11.62
N VAL A 144 -9.07 14.57 12.54
CA VAL A 144 -8.08 13.51 12.76
C VAL A 144 -8.04 12.60 11.53
N ARG A 145 -6.84 12.29 11.04
CA ARG A 145 -6.58 11.33 9.95
C ARG A 145 -6.12 9.98 10.47
N HIS A 146 -5.22 9.98 11.44
CA HIS A 146 -4.72 8.76 12.09
C HIS A 146 -4.43 9.04 13.56
N ALA A 147 -4.84 8.11 14.42
CA ALA A 147 -4.56 8.13 15.84
C ALA A 147 -4.29 6.73 16.38
N ILE A 148 -3.64 6.67 17.53
CA ILE A 148 -3.52 5.43 18.31
C ILE A 148 -4.58 5.51 19.41
N VAL A 149 -5.54 4.58 19.36
CA VAL A 149 -6.63 4.48 20.32
C VAL A 149 -6.27 3.42 21.35
N THR A 150 -6.39 3.78 22.62
CA THR A 150 -6.20 2.86 23.75
C THR A 150 -7.51 2.72 24.51
N VAL A 151 -7.94 1.47 24.73
CA VAL A 151 -9.20 1.16 25.42
C VAL A 151 -8.93 0.17 26.55
N ALA A 152 -9.52 0.41 27.72
CA ALA A 152 -9.55 -0.56 28.80
C ALA A 152 -10.71 -1.54 28.57
N LEU A 153 -10.40 -2.74 28.07
CA LEU A 153 -11.41 -3.75 27.75
C LEU A 153 -11.81 -4.56 28.98
N PRO A 154 -13.09 -4.97 29.07
CA PRO A 154 -13.52 -5.96 30.04
C PRO A 154 -12.96 -7.36 29.71
N LEU A 155 -13.31 -8.36 30.52
CA LEU A 155 -13.00 -9.75 30.23
C LEU A 155 -13.70 -10.19 28.93
N ILE A 156 -12.98 -10.91 28.07
CA ILE A 156 -13.53 -11.51 26.84
C ILE A 156 -13.43 -13.03 26.97
N ALA A 157 -14.57 -13.72 26.89
CA ALA A 157 -14.62 -15.17 27.01
C ALA A 157 -13.84 -15.87 25.87
N GLY A 158 -13.37 -17.09 26.12
CA GLY A 158 -12.67 -17.88 25.10
C GLY A 158 -13.58 -18.19 23.90
N GLY A 159 -13.04 -18.07 22.68
CA GLY A 159 -13.77 -18.30 21.43
C GLY A 159 -14.84 -17.25 21.11
N THR A 160 -14.81 -16.08 21.76
CA THR A 160 -15.81 -15.01 21.57
C THR A 160 -15.20 -13.69 21.12
N GLY A 161 -16.06 -12.74 20.76
CA GLY A 161 -15.67 -11.39 20.38
C GLY A 161 -16.39 -10.31 21.17
N LEU A 162 -15.76 -9.14 21.28
CA LEU A 162 -16.38 -7.92 21.81
C LEU A 162 -16.37 -6.84 20.72
N ASP A 163 -17.56 -6.38 20.33
CA ASP A 163 -17.72 -5.23 19.45
C ASP A 163 -17.65 -3.94 20.26
N VAL A 164 -16.84 -3.00 19.77
CA VAL A 164 -16.66 -1.68 20.36
C VAL A 164 -16.94 -0.63 19.29
N MET A 165 -17.94 0.21 19.51
CA MET A 165 -18.23 1.36 18.66
C MET A 165 -17.43 2.57 19.15
N LEU A 166 -16.79 3.27 18.22
CA LEU A 166 -16.10 4.53 18.50
C LEU A 166 -17.04 5.70 18.21
N HIS A 167 -17.22 6.57 19.19
CA HIS A 167 -18.12 7.72 19.11
C HIS A 167 -17.35 9.04 19.16
N ARG A 168 -17.82 10.06 18.43
CA ARG A 168 -17.40 11.45 18.64
C ARG A 168 -18.20 12.09 19.78
N ARG A 169 -17.49 12.86 20.61
CA ARG A 169 -18.06 13.55 21.78
C ARG A 169 -17.57 14.97 21.85
N VAL A 170 -18.47 15.89 22.19
CA VAL A 170 -18.13 17.30 22.40
C VAL A 170 -17.34 17.43 23.71
N GLY A 171 -16.28 18.23 23.68
CA GLY A 171 -15.47 18.52 24.88
C GLY A 171 -14.07 17.94 24.79
N ALA A 172 -13.38 17.91 25.92
CA ALA A 172 -12.00 17.47 26.02
C ALA A 172 -11.91 16.05 26.59
N ALA A 173 -11.05 15.22 25.98
CA ALA A 173 -10.69 13.93 26.54
C ALA A 173 -9.98 14.08 27.90
N ALA A 174 -10.05 13.03 28.71
CA ALA A 174 -9.27 12.94 29.94
C ALA A 174 -7.77 13.04 29.63
N LYS A 175 -7.08 13.93 30.34
CA LYS A 175 -5.63 14.06 30.30
C LYS A 175 -5.02 13.32 31.48
N GLY A 176 -3.83 12.77 31.30
CA GLY A 176 -3.10 12.06 32.32
C GLY A 176 -1.85 11.43 31.75
N HIS A 177 -1.12 10.69 32.58
CA HIS A 177 0.13 10.07 32.20
C HIS A 177 0.47 8.96 33.20
N VAL A 178 0.99 7.83 32.73
CA VAL A 178 1.52 6.76 33.58
C VAL A 178 2.99 7.02 33.85
N ALA A 179 3.31 7.56 35.02
CA ALA A 179 4.66 7.96 35.40
C ALA A 179 5.68 6.80 35.37
N LEU A 180 6.94 7.11 35.03
CA LEU A 180 8.02 6.12 34.89
C LEU A 180 8.25 5.32 36.19
N SER A 181 7.98 5.94 37.35
CA SER A 181 8.02 5.27 38.65
C SER A 181 7.06 4.08 38.77
N ALA A 182 6.04 3.98 37.92
CA ALA A 182 5.13 2.83 37.88
C ALA A 182 5.83 1.52 37.47
N LEU A 183 6.99 1.59 36.79
CA LEU A 183 7.81 0.41 36.48
C LEU A 183 8.17 -0.39 37.75
N ALA A 184 8.52 0.29 38.83
CA ALA A 184 8.85 -0.35 40.10
C ALA A 184 7.62 -1.09 40.69
N ALA A 185 6.44 -0.48 40.61
CA ALA A 185 5.19 -1.10 41.06
C ALA A 185 4.78 -2.31 40.20
N ALA A 186 5.10 -2.30 38.91
CA ALA A 186 4.91 -3.43 38.00
C ALA A 186 5.92 -4.58 38.22
N GLY A 187 6.85 -4.45 39.17
CA GLY A 187 7.92 -5.43 39.40
C GLY A 187 8.85 -5.57 38.20
N TYR A 188 9.01 -4.50 37.42
CA TYR A 188 9.85 -4.47 36.23
C TYR A 188 11.33 -4.60 36.61
N GLY A 189 12.07 -5.45 35.88
CA GLY A 189 13.49 -5.69 36.13
C GLY A 189 14.20 -6.26 34.91
N LYS A 190 14.02 -5.60 33.76
CA LYS A 190 14.65 -6.03 32.50
C LYS A 190 16.03 -5.40 32.35
N SER A 191 17.03 -6.20 32.01
CA SER A 191 18.39 -5.72 31.72
C SER A 191 18.94 -6.34 30.44
N VAL A 192 19.84 -5.62 29.77
CA VAL A 192 20.47 -6.04 28.51
C VAL A 192 21.97 -6.19 28.72
N GLU A 193 22.54 -7.23 28.13
CA GLU A 193 23.98 -7.52 28.10
C GLU A 193 24.40 -7.77 26.65
N ILE A 194 25.30 -6.93 26.13
CA ILE A 194 25.97 -7.07 24.83
C ILE A 194 27.37 -7.64 25.10
N VAL A 195 27.63 -8.83 24.55
CA VAL A 195 28.85 -9.60 24.78
C VAL A 195 29.69 -9.59 23.51
N PRO A 196 30.82 -8.85 23.46
CA PRO A 196 31.65 -8.80 22.27
C PRO A 196 32.32 -10.14 22.00
N ILE A 197 32.40 -10.53 20.73
CA ILE A 197 33.11 -11.74 20.30
C ILE A 197 34.48 -11.32 19.75
N LYS A 198 35.46 -11.19 20.66
CA LYS A 198 36.81 -10.67 20.35
C LYS A 198 37.55 -11.38 19.20
N ALA A 199 37.19 -12.63 18.91
CA ALA A 199 37.80 -13.39 17.82
C ALA A 199 37.29 -12.98 16.43
N LEU A 200 36.19 -12.23 16.35
CA LEU A 200 35.42 -11.98 15.11
C LEU A 200 35.18 -10.47 14.87
N GLU A 201 36.21 -9.64 15.10
CA GLU A 201 36.12 -8.20 14.81
C GLU A 201 35.65 -7.95 13.36
N PRO A 202 34.63 -7.09 13.16
CA PRO A 202 34.14 -6.06 14.09
C PRO A 202 33.02 -6.53 15.05
N SER A 203 33.14 -6.15 16.32
CA SER A 203 32.12 -6.37 17.37
C SER A 203 31.77 -5.05 18.08
N PRO A 204 30.52 -4.82 18.53
CA PRO A 204 30.19 -3.69 19.37
C PRO A 204 30.95 -3.73 20.70
N ALA A 205 31.06 -2.58 21.37
CA ALA A 205 31.62 -2.52 22.72
C ALA A 205 30.80 -3.36 23.73
N ALA A 206 31.47 -3.88 24.75
CA ALA A 206 30.79 -4.57 25.84
C ALA A 206 29.86 -3.60 26.58
N ALA A 207 28.61 -4.00 26.78
CA ALA A 207 27.64 -3.18 27.51
C ALA A 207 26.76 -4.05 28.39
N SER A 208 26.46 -3.56 29.60
CA SER A 208 25.45 -4.13 30.48
C SER A 208 24.70 -3.00 31.16
N PHE A 209 23.36 -3.04 31.12
CA PHE A 209 22.54 -1.98 31.71
C PHE A 209 21.13 -2.46 32.06
N ASP A 210 20.57 -1.86 33.11
CA ASP A 210 19.15 -1.95 33.43
C ASP A 210 18.34 -0.98 32.56
N VAL A 211 17.20 -1.44 32.05
CA VAL A 211 16.37 -0.67 31.11
C VAL A 211 15.67 0.49 31.82
N ALA A 212 15.17 0.32 33.04
CA ALA A 212 14.50 1.38 33.78
C ALA A 212 15.49 2.49 34.19
N GLU A 213 16.69 2.11 34.63
CA GLU A 213 17.76 3.07 34.91
C GLU A 213 18.19 3.84 33.66
N ALA A 214 18.26 3.16 32.50
CA ALA A 214 18.57 3.80 31.23
C ALA A 214 17.52 4.85 30.83
N LEU A 215 16.23 4.56 31.01
CA LEU A 215 15.16 5.53 30.77
C LEU A 215 15.23 6.72 31.73
N ALA A 216 15.45 6.47 33.03
CA ALA A 216 15.60 7.53 34.02
C ALA A 216 16.83 8.42 33.75
N ALA A 217 17.91 7.85 33.22
CA ALA A 217 19.07 8.61 32.78
C ALA A 217 18.75 9.45 31.54
N ALA A 218 18.03 8.89 30.57
CA ALA A 218 17.58 9.62 29.38
C ALA A 218 16.64 10.78 29.75
N GLU A 219 15.73 10.59 30.70
CA GLU A 219 14.84 11.63 31.23
C GLU A 219 15.65 12.83 31.76
N LYS A 220 16.63 12.56 32.62
CA LYS A 220 17.51 13.59 33.20
C LYS A 220 18.36 14.30 32.15
N ALA A 221 18.72 13.61 31.07
CA ALA A 221 19.48 14.18 29.96
C ALA A 221 18.60 14.89 28.91
N GLY A 222 17.27 14.88 29.06
CA GLY A 222 16.33 15.43 28.08
C GLY A 222 16.20 14.60 26.79
N GLY A 223 16.62 13.33 26.82
CA GLY A 223 16.59 12.39 25.69
C GLY A 223 15.44 11.37 25.75
N LEU A 224 14.44 11.59 26.60
CA LEU A 224 13.26 10.74 26.73
C LEU A 224 12.08 11.35 25.95
N GLU A 225 11.56 10.61 24.98
CA GLU A 225 10.35 10.93 24.21
C GLU A 225 9.16 10.12 24.75
N THR A 226 7.96 10.67 24.66
CA THR A 226 6.70 9.95 24.90
C THR A 226 5.98 9.71 23.58
N TRP A 227 5.91 8.45 23.15
CA TRP A 227 5.18 8.06 21.95
C TRP A 227 3.68 7.93 22.20
N LEU A 228 3.28 7.36 23.32
CA LEU A 228 1.91 7.41 23.83
C LEU A 228 1.93 8.17 25.14
N ASP A 229 0.96 9.05 25.35
CA ASP A 229 0.90 9.92 26.51
C ASP A 229 -0.52 10.09 27.02
N GLY A 230 -0.93 9.23 27.96
CA GLY A 230 -2.24 9.33 28.56
C GLY A 230 -2.42 8.49 29.83
N PRO A 231 -3.62 8.55 30.41
CA PRO A 231 -3.92 7.94 31.72
C PRO A 231 -3.98 6.41 31.70
N LEU A 232 -4.20 5.78 30.54
CA LEU A 232 -4.28 4.32 30.43
C LEU A 232 -2.92 3.71 30.09
N VAL A 233 -2.12 4.43 29.30
CA VAL A 233 -0.82 3.97 28.86
C VAL A 233 0.10 5.13 28.53
N THR A 234 1.37 4.97 28.89
CA THR A 234 2.46 5.82 28.41
C THR A 234 3.52 4.94 27.75
N GLU A 235 3.99 5.32 26.57
CA GLU A 235 5.13 4.69 25.91
C GLU A 235 6.33 5.63 25.90
N TYR A 236 7.37 5.24 26.62
CA TYR A 236 8.63 5.94 26.69
C TYR A 236 9.59 5.43 25.62
N VAL A 237 10.20 6.35 24.89
CA VAL A 237 11.18 6.07 23.85
C VAL A 237 12.48 6.77 24.19
N ALA A 238 13.58 6.02 24.22
CA ALA A 238 14.92 6.56 24.36
C ALA A 238 15.89 5.75 23.53
N ASN A 239 16.97 6.37 23.05
CA ASN A 239 18.07 5.65 22.42
C ASN A 239 19.28 5.61 23.37
N ARG A 240 19.85 4.42 23.57
CA ARG A 240 21.05 4.21 24.39
C ARG A 240 22.24 3.86 23.51
N PRO A 241 23.18 4.80 23.27
CA PRO A 241 24.44 4.49 22.60
C PRO A 241 25.24 3.44 23.37
N VAL A 242 25.80 2.47 22.64
CA VAL A 242 26.78 1.49 23.16
C VAL A 242 28.18 1.91 22.73
N ASP A 243 28.33 2.27 21.46
CA ASP A 243 29.53 2.89 20.90
C ASP A 243 29.14 3.83 19.73
N GLU A 244 30.12 4.24 18.92
CA GLU A 244 29.91 5.17 17.80
C GLU A 244 29.09 4.58 16.62
N ARG A 245 28.96 3.24 16.53
CA ARG A 245 28.24 2.50 15.47
C ARG A 245 26.94 1.89 15.97
N PHE A 246 26.95 1.41 17.21
CA PHE A 246 25.89 0.57 17.77
C PHE A 246 25.14 1.26 18.90
N SER A 247 23.81 1.16 18.86
CA SER A 247 22.93 1.67 19.92
C SER A 247 21.72 0.77 20.12
N VAL A 248 21.08 0.90 21.28
CA VAL A 248 19.87 0.16 21.63
C VAL A 248 18.72 1.14 21.88
N GLY A 249 17.74 1.14 20.98
CA GLY A 249 16.47 1.81 21.16
C GLY A 249 15.61 1.09 22.21
N LEU A 250 15.05 1.86 23.13
CA LEU A 250 14.25 1.41 24.26
C LEU A 250 12.83 1.95 24.09
N HIS A 251 11.91 1.11 23.64
CA HIS A 251 10.49 1.46 23.51
C HIS A 251 9.72 0.73 24.62
N VAL A 252 9.39 1.44 25.69
CA VAL A 252 8.82 0.87 26.92
C VAL A 252 7.42 1.41 27.17
N ARG A 253 6.42 0.57 26.91
CA ARG A 253 5.01 0.88 27.09
C ARG A 253 4.53 0.38 28.45
N VAL A 254 4.18 1.31 29.33
CA VAL A 254 3.73 1.08 30.70
C VAL A 254 2.22 1.28 30.75
N PHE A 255 1.50 0.20 31.02
CA PHE A 255 0.04 0.25 31.13
C PHE A 255 -0.38 0.48 32.58
N ALA A 256 -1.43 1.28 32.79
CA ALA A 256 -1.96 1.61 34.11
C ALA A 256 -2.50 0.39 34.87
N ASP A 257 -2.89 -0.67 34.16
CA ASP A 257 -3.35 -1.94 34.71
C ASP A 257 -2.21 -2.94 35.04
N GLY A 258 -0.94 -2.55 34.85
CA GLY A 258 0.22 -3.25 35.38
C GLY A 258 1.21 -3.87 34.37
N PRO A 259 0.80 -4.44 33.22
CA PRO A 259 1.72 -4.97 32.23
C PRO A 259 2.70 -3.92 31.69
N VAL A 260 3.90 -4.38 31.30
CA VAL A 260 4.88 -3.53 30.62
C VAL A 260 5.37 -4.25 29.38
N ARG A 261 5.24 -3.62 28.20
CA ARG A 261 5.85 -4.09 26.95
C ARG A 261 7.17 -3.39 26.75
N THR A 262 8.24 -4.12 26.47
CA THR A 262 9.57 -3.59 26.17
C THR A 262 10.00 -4.07 24.81
N ALA A 263 10.13 -3.15 23.87
CA ALA A 263 10.75 -3.36 22.57
C ALA A 263 12.19 -2.83 22.62
N LEU A 264 13.15 -3.73 22.43
CA LEU A 264 14.58 -3.42 22.30
C LEU A 264 14.94 -3.42 20.82
N VAL A 265 15.38 -2.28 20.30
CA VAL A 265 15.76 -2.12 18.89
C VAL A 265 17.27 -2.00 18.79
N PHE A 266 17.93 -2.93 18.10
CA PHE A 266 19.38 -2.96 17.98
C PHE A 266 19.80 -2.28 16.68
N HIS A 267 20.39 -1.10 16.80
CA HIS A 267 20.76 -0.26 15.68
C HIS A 267 22.20 -0.50 15.26
N ASN A 268 22.40 -0.95 14.02
CA ASN A 268 23.69 -0.95 13.34
C ASN A 268 23.59 -0.11 12.05
N ASP A 269 23.12 1.13 12.18
CA ASP A 269 22.68 1.99 11.08
C ASP A 269 23.26 3.42 11.13
N ALA A 270 24.19 3.70 12.04
CA ALA A 270 24.81 5.01 12.18
C ALA A 270 25.56 5.41 10.88
N ALA A 271 25.05 6.43 10.19
CA ALA A 271 25.55 6.81 8.87
C ALA A 271 26.81 7.71 8.91
N THR A 272 27.16 8.24 10.08
CA THR A 272 28.29 9.17 10.27
C THR A 272 29.62 8.48 10.49
N VAL A 273 29.65 7.15 10.61
CA VAL A 273 30.86 6.34 10.81
C VAL A 273 30.94 5.22 9.75
N PRO A 274 32.14 4.72 9.40
CA PRO A 274 32.27 3.55 8.53
C PRO A 274 31.55 2.34 9.14
N ASN A 275 30.41 1.97 8.55
CA ASN A 275 29.57 0.90 9.05
C ASN A 275 30.05 -0.48 8.53
N ARG A 276 29.88 -1.52 9.37
CA ARG A 276 30.36 -2.89 9.16
C ARG A 276 29.31 -3.89 9.66
N ASN A 277 29.38 -5.12 9.17
CA ASN A 277 28.59 -6.20 9.77
C ASN A 277 29.18 -6.44 11.17
N LEU A 278 28.32 -6.66 12.15
CA LEU A 278 28.70 -6.85 13.55
C LEU A 278 28.40 -8.27 14.00
N GLN A 279 29.25 -8.80 14.86
CA GLN A 279 29.04 -10.10 15.48
C GLN A 279 29.14 -10.00 17.01
N TYR A 280 28.11 -10.43 17.74
CA TYR A 280 28.04 -10.29 19.20
C TYR A 280 27.09 -11.28 19.86
N GLY A 281 27.33 -11.60 21.13
CA GLY A 281 26.36 -12.29 21.98
C GLY A 281 25.38 -11.31 22.60
N LEU A 282 24.13 -11.73 22.79
CA LEU A 282 23.08 -10.97 23.44
C LEU A 282 22.48 -11.78 24.60
N VAL A 283 22.31 -11.12 25.75
CA VAL A 283 21.49 -11.65 26.85
C VAL A 283 20.48 -10.59 27.28
N VAL A 284 19.21 -10.96 27.29
CA VAL A 284 18.14 -10.16 27.90
C VAL A 284 17.68 -10.87 29.17
N ARG A 285 17.72 -10.16 30.28
CA ARG A 285 17.41 -10.70 31.60
C ARG A 285 16.09 -10.17 32.13
N ASP A 286 15.45 -10.98 32.98
CA ASP A 286 14.31 -10.62 33.81
C ASP A 286 14.64 -10.97 35.25
N ARG A 287 14.83 -9.95 36.09
CA ARG A 287 15.15 -10.09 37.53
C ARG A 287 16.29 -11.08 37.77
N GLY A 288 17.35 -10.96 36.96
CA GLY A 288 18.56 -11.78 37.00
C GLY A 288 18.53 -13.05 36.14
N ALA A 289 17.36 -13.65 35.91
CA ALA A 289 17.22 -14.80 34.99
C ALA A 289 17.49 -14.36 33.55
N ALA A 290 18.08 -15.22 32.71
CA ALA A 290 18.36 -14.94 31.30
C ALA A 290 17.45 -15.77 30.38
N PRO A 291 16.14 -15.46 30.28
CA PRO A 291 15.20 -16.22 29.46
C PRO A 291 15.50 -16.11 27.96
N TYR A 292 16.22 -15.07 27.53
CA TYR A 292 16.60 -14.88 26.14
C TYR A 292 18.11 -14.68 26.03
N ARG A 293 18.75 -15.57 25.27
CA ARG A 293 20.19 -15.54 24.99
C ARG A 293 20.42 -15.96 23.55
N ILE A 294 21.19 -15.17 22.83
CA ILE A 294 21.77 -15.56 21.55
C ILE A 294 23.28 -15.51 21.71
N ALA A 295 23.95 -16.62 21.43
CA ALA A 295 25.40 -16.70 21.57
C ALA A 295 26.13 -15.89 20.50
N ASP A 296 25.55 -15.82 19.31
CA ASP A 296 26.17 -15.26 18.12
C ASP A 296 25.11 -14.62 17.21
N VAL A 297 24.91 -13.32 17.36
CA VAL A 297 24.12 -12.48 16.47
C VAL A 297 25.05 -11.96 15.38
N PHE A 298 24.80 -12.34 14.13
CA PHE A 298 25.44 -11.72 12.96
C PHE A 298 24.53 -10.63 12.40
N GLN A 299 24.72 -9.38 12.83
CA GLN A 299 23.93 -8.25 12.36
C GLN A 299 24.56 -7.60 11.13
N HIS A 300 23.78 -7.42 10.08
CA HIS A 300 24.21 -6.71 8.88
C HIS A 300 24.49 -5.24 9.18
N ARG A 301 25.42 -4.64 8.44
CA ARG A 301 25.53 -3.18 8.38
C ARG A 301 24.24 -2.57 7.83
N ASN A 302 23.95 -1.35 8.26
CA ASN A 302 22.83 -0.55 7.77
C ASN A 302 21.48 -1.26 8.01
N ALA A 303 21.41 -2.08 9.05
CA ALA A 303 20.27 -2.90 9.42
C ALA A 303 19.95 -2.71 10.90
N THR A 304 18.68 -2.87 11.23
CA THR A 304 18.14 -2.90 12.59
C THR A 304 17.51 -4.27 12.83
N TRP A 305 17.20 -4.59 14.09
CA TRP A 305 16.23 -5.63 14.40
C TRP A 305 15.69 -5.41 15.80
N ARG A 306 14.56 -6.04 16.09
CA ARG A 306 13.85 -5.85 17.35
C ARG A 306 13.62 -7.14 18.10
N HIS A 307 13.67 -7.04 19.43
CA HIS A 307 13.16 -8.06 20.33
C HIS A 307 12.12 -7.46 21.28
N VAL A 308 10.95 -8.08 21.37
CA VAL A 308 9.85 -7.64 22.24
C VAL A 308 9.69 -8.60 23.40
N VAL A 309 9.71 -8.08 24.62
CA VAL A 309 9.47 -8.82 25.85
C VAL A 309 8.40 -8.16 26.69
N TRP A 310 7.69 -8.96 27.50
CA TRP A 310 6.67 -8.48 28.41
C TRP A 310 7.07 -8.69 29.88
N GLN A 311 6.69 -7.75 30.73
CA GLN A 311 6.48 -7.95 32.15
C GLN A 311 4.99 -8.20 32.35
N GLY A 312 4.62 -9.35 32.91
CA GLY A 312 3.24 -9.83 32.94
C GLY A 312 2.85 -10.59 31.66
N VAL A 313 1.55 -10.80 31.45
CA VAL A 313 1.02 -11.58 30.33
C VAL A 313 0.71 -10.65 29.16
N ALA A 314 1.20 -11.03 27.98
CA ALA A 314 0.91 -10.30 26.77
C ALA A 314 -0.58 -10.45 26.38
N PRO A 315 -1.18 -9.41 25.78
CA PRO A 315 -2.42 -9.51 25.03
C PRO A 315 -2.57 -10.74 24.15
N ALA A 316 -3.68 -11.47 24.27
CA ALA A 316 -4.03 -12.58 23.39
C ALA A 316 -5.38 -12.35 22.67
N VAL A 317 -5.56 -11.17 22.07
CA VAL A 317 -6.74 -10.85 21.26
C VAL A 317 -6.34 -10.31 19.89
N GLN A 318 -7.10 -10.71 18.87
CA GLN A 318 -7.02 -10.11 17.55
C GLN A 318 -7.86 -8.84 17.52
N ILE A 319 -7.35 -7.81 16.86
CA ILE A 319 -8.04 -6.55 16.65
C ILE A 319 -8.51 -6.52 15.20
N VAL A 320 -9.83 -6.44 15.02
CA VAL A 320 -10.51 -6.54 13.74
C VAL A 320 -11.14 -5.17 13.44
N PRO A 321 -10.47 -4.30 12.67
CA PRO A 321 -11.01 -3.00 12.30
C PRO A 321 -12.02 -3.11 11.16
N ASP A 322 -12.82 -2.06 10.92
CA ASP A 322 -13.61 -1.98 9.69
C ASP A 322 -12.73 -1.59 8.49
N VAL A 323 -12.33 -2.57 7.67
CA VAL A 323 -11.51 -2.29 6.47
C VAL A 323 -12.26 -1.48 5.41
N ARG A 324 -13.60 -1.55 5.32
CA ARG A 324 -14.36 -0.70 4.40
C ARG A 324 -14.20 0.76 4.82
N TYR A 325 -14.27 1.04 6.12
CA TYR A 325 -14.00 2.36 6.66
C TYR A 325 -12.55 2.81 6.41
N LEU A 326 -11.56 1.92 6.59
CA LEU A 326 -10.16 2.23 6.27
C LEU A 326 -9.94 2.53 4.77
N MET A 327 -10.62 1.84 3.86
CA MET A 327 -10.60 2.14 2.42
C MET A 327 -11.24 3.51 2.13
N ARG A 328 -12.41 3.80 2.71
CA ARG A 328 -13.08 5.11 2.57
C ARG A 328 -12.21 6.27 3.07
N SER A 329 -11.41 6.05 4.11
CA SER A 329 -10.48 7.07 4.62
C SER A 329 -9.27 7.35 3.72
N GLY A 330 -9.06 6.55 2.66
CA GLY A 330 -7.87 6.59 1.82
C GLY A 330 -6.63 5.94 2.47
N ALA A 331 -6.79 5.32 3.64
CA ALA A 331 -5.70 4.65 4.35
C ALA A 331 -5.30 3.33 3.67
N LEU A 332 -6.25 2.64 3.03
CA LEU A 332 -6.00 1.43 2.24
C LEU A 332 -6.43 1.62 0.78
N PRO A 333 -5.79 0.93 -0.19
CA PRO A 333 -6.39 0.75 -1.50
C PRO A 333 -7.75 0.04 -1.36
N SER A 334 -8.70 0.37 -2.22
CA SER A 334 -10.02 -0.25 -2.26
C SER A 334 -9.92 -1.67 -2.84
N TYR A 335 -9.97 -2.70 -1.98
CA TYR A 335 -10.00 -4.11 -2.39
C TYR A 335 -11.45 -4.61 -2.42
N ASP A 336 -11.79 -5.45 -3.39
CA ASP A 336 -13.11 -6.08 -3.45
C ASP A 336 -13.25 -7.15 -2.36
N LEU A 337 -14.07 -6.92 -1.33
CA LEU A 337 -14.22 -7.84 -0.20
C LEU A 337 -15.25 -8.95 -0.47
N SER A 338 -15.92 -8.91 -1.64
CA SER A 338 -16.83 -9.97 -2.07
C SER A 338 -16.10 -11.23 -2.54
N TRP A 339 -14.80 -11.14 -2.78
CA TRP A 339 -13.90 -12.28 -2.93
C TRP A 339 -13.23 -12.46 -1.58
N GLY A 340 -13.40 -13.59 -0.89
CA GLY A 340 -12.57 -13.88 0.28
C GLY A 340 -11.25 -14.53 -0.15
N VAL A 341 -10.52 -15.13 0.79
CA VAL A 341 -9.35 -15.96 0.49
C VAL A 341 -9.70 -17.42 0.78
N SER A 342 -9.30 -18.34 -0.09
CA SER A 342 -9.54 -19.77 0.15
C SER A 342 -8.82 -20.26 1.42
N ASP A 343 -9.45 -21.13 2.20
CA ASP A 343 -8.80 -21.71 3.40
C ASP A 343 -7.52 -22.49 3.03
N TRP A 344 -7.45 -23.05 1.83
CA TRP A 344 -6.23 -23.66 1.30
C TRP A 344 -5.03 -22.72 1.30
N GLU A 345 -5.19 -21.47 0.85
CA GLU A 345 -4.08 -20.51 0.92
C GLU A 345 -3.72 -20.16 2.37
N MET A 346 -4.72 -20.09 3.25
CA MET A 346 -4.46 -19.81 4.66
C MET A 346 -3.70 -20.95 5.36
N GLN A 347 -3.98 -22.21 5.00
CA GLN A 347 -3.22 -23.37 5.46
C GLN A 347 -1.75 -23.32 4.98
N LYS A 348 -1.46 -22.76 3.79
CA LYS A 348 -0.06 -22.57 3.36
C LYS A 348 0.66 -21.52 4.20
N ILE A 349 -0.03 -20.45 4.58
CA ILE A 349 0.53 -19.43 5.48
C ILE A 349 0.84 -20.06 6.84
N GLU A 350 -0.09 -20.85 7.38
CA GLU A 350 0.08 -21.58 8.63
C GLU A 350 1.28 -22.53 8.57
N ALA A 351 1.35 -23.37 7.54
CA ALA A 351 2.47 -24.29 7.33
C ALA A 351 3.83 -23.56 7.21
N PHE A 352 3.86 -22.40 6.55
CA PHE A 352 5.06 -21.56 6.51
C PHE A 352 5.43 -21.03 7.89
N LEU A 353 4.46 -20.50 8.65
CA LEU A 353 4.71 -19.94 9.98
C LEU A 353 5.18 -21.01 10.99
N ASP A 354 4.68 -22.24 10.89
CA ASP A 354 5.09 -23.37 11.74
C ASP A 354 6.53 -23.81 11.47
N ASP A 355 6.92 -23.86 10.20
CA ASP A 355 8.28 -24.23 9.78
C ASP A 355 9.28 -23.09 10.05
N TYR A 356 8.87 -21.83 9.84
CA TYR A 356 9.76 -20.68 9.92
C TYR A 356 10.25 -20.40 11.34
N LYS A 357 11.56 -20.50 11.55
CA LYS A 357 12.22 -20.14 12.80
C LYS A 357 12.82 -18.74 12.69
N TRP A 358 12.20 -17.78 13.38
CA TRP A 358 12.71 -16.41 13.41
C TRP A 358 14.04 -16.34 14.17
N GLU A 359 15.03 -15.76 13.52
CA GLU A 359 16.32 -15.37 14.09
C GLU A 359 16.64 -13.94 13.62
N PRO A 360 17.48 -13.17 14.36
CA PRO A 360 17.97 -11.89 13.87
C PRO A 360 18.54 -12.01 12.45
N MET A 361 18.24 -11.03 11.60
CA MET A 361 18.56 -11.03 10.17
C MET A 361 17.82 -12.05 9.30
N GLY A 362 16.78 -12.70 9.81
CA GLY A 362 15.86 -13.51 9.01
C GLY A 362 15.21 -12.73 7.87
N SER A 363 14.86 -13.44 6.79
CA SER A 363 14.22 -12.84 5.61
C SER A 363 12.69 -12.99 5.54
N GLY A 364 12.07 -13.71 6.48
CA GLY A 364 10.66 -14.11 6.38
C GLY A 364 10.36 -14.72 5.01
N SER A 365 9.26 -14.27 4.39
CA SER A 365 8.90 -14.62 3.01
C SER A 365 9.33 -13.56 1.98
N VAL A 366 10.13 -12.56 2.38
CA VAL A 366 10.56 -11.44 1.52
C VAL A 366 11.69 -11.88 0.57
N HIS A 367 11.64 -11.44 -0.68
CA HIS A 367 12.60 -11.85 -1.69
C HIS A 367 13.93 -11.09 -1.57
N ARG A 368 15.01 -11.78 -1.16
CA ARG A 368 16.33 -11.15 -0.94
C ARG A 368 16.97 -10.53 -2.19
N LYS A 369 16.71 -11.09 -3.37
CA LYS A 369 17.23 -10.58 -4.65
C LYS A 369 16.23 -9.64 -5.32
N MET A 370 16.05 -8.43 -4.80
CA MET A 370 14.98 -7.54 -5.28
C MET A 370 15.00 -7.29 -6.81
N PRO A 371 16.15 -7.17 -7.52
CA PRO A 371 16.17 -7.06 -8.98
C PRO A 371 15.70 -8.30 -9.76
N ALA A 372 15.38 -9.42 -9.10
CA ALA A 372 14.96 -10.64 -9.78
C ALA A 372 13.66 -10.38 -10.58
N PRO A 373 13.60 -10.82 -11.85
CA PRO A 373 12.41 -10.64 -12.68
C PRO A 373 11.28 -11.59 -12.25
N GLY A 374 10.06 -11.29 -12.70
CA GLY A 374 8.87 -12.11 -12.49
C GLY A 374 7.94 -11.61 -11.38
N GLY A 375 6.71 -12.13 -11.36
CA GLY A 375 5.75 -11.91 -10.30
C GLY A 375 6.22 -12.47 -8.96
N ARG A 376 5.93 -11.75 -7.87
CA ARG A 376 6.35 -12.12 -6.51
C ARG A 376 5.33 -11.65 -5.49
N ALA A 377 5.13 -12.44 -4.44
CA ALA A 377 4.21 -12.14 -3.34
C ALA A 377 4.52 -10.83 -2.59
N ASP A 378 5.73 -10.28 -2.73
CA ASP A 378 6.15 -9.05 -2.06
C ASP A 378 5.91 -7.78 -2.90
N LEU A 379 5.38 -7.91 -4.13
CA LEU A 379 5.14 -6.78 -5.05
C LEU A 379 3.64 -6.44 -5.14
N GLY A 380 3.31 -5.16 -4.94
CA GLY A 380 1.95 -4.63 -5.04
C GLY A 380 1.78 -3.31 -4.28
N LEU A 381 0.61 -2.68 -4.40
CA LEU A 381 0.28 -1.54 -3.52
C LEU A 381 0.35 -1.98 -2.05
N LEU A 382 -0.17 -3.18 -1.79
CA LEU A 382 0.15 -4.00 -0.62
C LEU A 382 0.78 -5.32 -1.13
N PRO A 383 1.72 -5.93 -0.39
CA PRO A 383 2.17 -7.28 -0.69
C PRO A 383 1.04 -8.29 -0.45
N ARG A 384 1.15 -9.48 -1.04
CA ARG A 384 0.10 -10.52 -1.04
C ARG A 384 -0.46 -10.83 0.34
N TRP A 385 0.40 -11.09 1.33
CA TRP A 385 -0.03 -11.38 2.71
C TRP A 385 -0.82 -10.23 3.37
N SER A 386 -0.58 -8.99 2.95
CA SER A 386 -1.34 -7.82 3.41
C SER A 386 -2.66 -7.71 2.67
N ALA A 387 -2.70 -8.01 1.36
CA ALA A 387 -3.94 -8.06 0.60
C ALA A 387 -4.85 -9.20 1.08
N GLU A 388 -4.29 -10.39 1.33
CA GLU A 388 -4.98 -11.53 1.93
C GLU A 388 -5.56 -11.16 3.29
N TRP A 389 -4.81 -10.46 4.15
CA TRP A 389 -5.35 -9.93 5.41
C TRP A 389 -6.46 -8.89 5.21
N VAL A 390 -6.33 -7.95 4.27
CA VAL A 390 -7.40 -6.95 4.03
C VAL A 390 -8.71 -7.62 3.63
N VAL A 391 -8.62 -8.67 2.81
CA VAL A 391 -9.77 -9.37 2.24
C VAL A 391 -10.39 -10.41 3.21
N SER A 392 -9.57 -11.04 4.06
CA SER A 392 -10.02 -12.11 4.97
C SER A 392 -10.08 -11.71 6.45
N MET A 393 -9.27 -10.74 6.87
CA MET A 393 -8.90 -10.44 8.26
C MET A 393 -8.44 -11.67 9.07
N ASP A 394 -7.91 -12.69 8.40
CA ASP A 394 -7.48 -13.92 9.05
C ASP A 394 -6.20 -13.67 9.91
N PRO A 395 -6.15 -14.18 11.16
CA PRO A 395 -4.99 -13.99 12.03
C PRO A 395 -3.70 -14.61 11.49
N ARG A 396 -3.76 -15.63 10.61
CA ARG A 396 -2.59 -16.24 9.96
C ARG A 396 -1.94 -15.24 8.99
N ALA A 397 -2.73 -14.60 8.14
CA ALA A 397 -2.25 -13.55 7.24
C ALA A 397 -1.72 -12.33 8.01
N GLU A 398 -2.37 -11.97 9.13
CA GLU A 398 -1.89 -10.91 10.03
C GLU A 398 -0.51 -11.24 10.62
N ALA A 399 -0.30 -12.49 11.06
CA ALA A 399 0.96 -12.95 11.62
C ALA A 399 2.09 -12.90 10.57
N LEU A 400 1.81 -13.33 9.33
CA LEU A 400 2.77 -13.24 8.23
C LEU A 400 3.08 -11.78 7.85
N ALA A 401 2.08 -10.90 7.85
CA ALA A 401 2.28 -9.47 7.63
C ALA A 401 3.20 -8.85 8.68
N LYS A 402 2.98 -9.16 9.97
CA LYS A 402 3.82 -8.70 11.08
C LYS A 402 5.22 -9.28 11.03
N LEU A 403 5.38 -10.57 10.69
CA LEU A 403 6.69 -11.19 10.49
C LEU A 403 7.49 -10.46 9.42
N ASN A 404 6.90 -10.20 8.26
CA ASN A 404 7.57 -9.47 7.18
C ASN A 404 7.79 -7.98 7.49
N ALA A 405 7.04 -7.41 8.44
CA ALA A 405 7.31 -6.09 9.01
C ALA A 405 8.59 -6.10 9.85
N GLU A 406 8.84 -7.15 10.65
CA GLU A 406 10.11 -7.32 11.38
C GLU A 406 11.30 -7.48 10.43
N VAL A 407 11.09 -8.16 9.29
CA VAL A 407 12.11 -8.30 8.22
C VAL A 407 12.55 -6.96 7.67
N ALA A 408 11.73 -5.91 7.71
CA ALA A 408 12.12 -4.59 7.20
C ALA A 408 13.43 -4.09 7.82
N GLY A 409 13.65 -4.36 9.11
CA GLY A 409 14.87 -3.99 9.82
C GLY A 409 16.11 -4.72 9.30
N THR A 410 15.96 -5.95 8.83
CA THR A 410 17.08 -6.80 8.39
C THR A 410 17.65 -6.39 7.04
N ILE A 411 16.90 -5.57 6.28
CA ILE A 411 17.28 -5.11 4.96
C ILE A 411 18.26 -3.93 5.10
N PRO A 412 19.42 -3.92 4.41
CA PRO A 412 20.48 -2.94 4.61
C PRO A 412 20.19 -1.57 3.96
N TRP A 413 19.05 -0.95 4.29
CA TRP A 413 18.61 0.36 3.80
C TRP A 413 18.57 1.44 4.90
N HIS A 414 19.08 1.16 6.10
CA HIS A 414 19.05 2.08 7.23
C HIS A 414 20.30 2.96 7.27
N PHE A 415 20.08 4.26 7.23
CA PHE A 415 21.12 5.28 7.32
C PHE A 415 20.61 6.34 8.27
N ARG A 416 20.90 6.18 9.56
CA ARG A 416 20.43 7.05 10.64
C ARG A 416 21.46 8.14 10.92
N ASP A 417 20.99 9.37 11.11
CA ASP A 417 21.80 10.45 11.68
C ASP A 417 21.78 10.33 13.20
N PRO A 418 22.90 10.00 13.88
CA PRO A 418 22.91 9.84 15.33
C PRO A 418 22.57 11.13 16.10
N LYS A 419 22.62 12.30 15.46
CA LYS A 419 22.27 13.57 16.10
C LYS A 419 20.77 13.80 16.16
N THR A 420 20.04 13.37 15.14
CA THR A 420 18.59 13.61 15.04
C THR A 420 17.78 12.36 15.32
N ASP A 421 18.43 11.20 15.42
CA ASP A 421 17.80 9.89 15.57
C ASP A 421 16.70 9.65 14.50
N ARG A 422 17.02 10.05 13.26
CA ARG A 422 16.14 9.94 12.08
C ARG A 422 16.94 9.52 10.85
N PRO A 423 16.29 8.99 9.81
CA PRO A 423 16.96 8.68 8.54
C PRO A 423 17.61 9.93 7.91
N LEU A 424 18.72 9.72 7.19
CA LEU A 424 19.33 10.77 6.39
C LEU A 424 18.35 11.36 5.36
N ARG A 425 18.44 12.67 5.14
CA ARG A 425 17.58 13.39 4.21
C ARG A 425 18.40 13.98 3.08
N ILE A 426 17.85 13.98 1.86
CA ILE A 426 18.53 14.58 0.71
C ILE A 426 18.44 16.11 0.68
N ASP A 427 17.53 16.72 1.44
CA ASP A 427 17.36 18.18 1.45
C ASP A 427 18.43 18.92 2.25
N ASN A 428 19.04 18.25 3.24
CA ASN A 428 20.24 18.73 3.92
C ASN A 428 21.53 18.07 3.41
N ARG A 429 21.43 17.03 2.56
CA ARG A 429 22.54 16.36 1.88
C ARG A 429 22.23 16.14 0.40
N PRO A 430 22.27 17.20 -0.44
CA PRO A 430 21.78 17.13 -1.82
C PRO A 430 22.45 16.05 -2.67
N ARG A 431 23.73 15.75 -2.40
CA ARG A 431 24.53 14.77 -3.15
C ARG A 431 24.52 13.36 -2.56
N LEU A 432 23.76 13.11 -1.49
CA LEU A 432 23.65 11.81 -0.85
C LEU A 432 23.22 10.73 -1.85
N TYR A 433 24.06 9.72 -2.09
CA TYR A 433 23.74 8.64 -3.01
C TYR A 433 23.95 7.28 -2.36
N LEU A 434 22.91 6.46 -2.29
CA LEU A 434 22.89 5.16 -1.61
C LEU A 434 22.79 3.97 -2.60
N GLY A 435 22.80 4.23 -3.91
CA GLY A 435 22.55 3.25 -4.97
C GLY A 435 23.76 2.44 -5.46
N GLY A 436 25.00 2.93 -5.32
CA GLY A 436 26.18 2.18 -5.82
C GLY A 436 27.53 2.91 -5.75
N ALA A 437 28.62 2.14 -5.92
CA ALA A 437 29.99 2.41 -5.43
C ALA A 437 30.87 3.41 -6.21
N GLN A 438 30.35 4.20 -7.17
CA GLN A 438 31.20 4.96 -8.09
C GLN A 438 31.07 6.49 -8.07
N ILE A 439 30.10 7.05 -7.34
CA ILE A 439 30.11 8.49 -7.07
C ILE A 439 30.84 8.65 -5.74
N ALA A 440 31.93 9.44 -5.73
CA ALA A 440 32.58 9.85 -4.49
C ALA A 440 31.56 10.59 -3.62
N ASN A 441 30.86 9.85 -2.76
CA ASN A 441 29.83 10.39 -1.89
C ASN A 441 30.55 11.15 -0.78
N SER A 442 30.65 12.47 -0.90
CA SER A 442 31.22 13.33 0.14
C SER A 442 30.42 13.30 1.44
N ASP A 443 29.17 12.83 1.37
CA ASP A 443 28.20 12.95 2.45
C ASP A 443 28.16 11.69 3.33
N LEU A 444 28.96 10.66 2.99
CA LEU A 444 29.14 9.45 3.79
C LEU A 444 30.63 9.11 3.98
N PRO A 445 31.01 8.50 5.12
CA PRO A 445 32.34 7.93 5.29
C PRO A 445 32.65 6.83 4.24
N PRO A 446 33.94 6.60 3.91
CA PRO A 446 34.34 5.51 3.01
C PRO A 446 33.76 4.16 3.43
N GLY A 447 33.14 3.45 2.48
CA GLY A 447 32.53 2.12 2.71
C GLY A 447 31.11 2.14 3.29
N GLY A 448 30.51 3.31 3.54
CA GLY A 448 29.17 3.44 4.15
C GLY A 448 28.00 2.86 3.34
N ILE A 449 28.19 2.52 2.06
CA ILE A 449 27.14 2.00 1.15
C ILE A 449 27.41 0.53 0.73
N GLN A 450 28.51 -0.08 1.17
CA GLN A 450 28.82 -1.47 0.80
C GLN A 450 27.69 -2.42 1.24
N ARG A 451 27.37 -3.43 0.43
CA ARG A 451 26.29 -4.40 0.71
C ARG A 451 26.79 -5.85 0.77
N GLU A 452 28.11 -6.03 0.66
CA GLU A 452 28.76 -7.35 0.65
C GLU A 452 28.49 -8.11 1.95
N GLY A 453 28.26 -9.42 1.83
CA GLY A 453 28.05 -10.31 2.97
C GLY A 453 26.69 -10.18 3.68
N THR A 454 25.73 -9.41 3.13
CA THR A 454 24.37 -9.29 3.70
C THR A 454 23.38 -10.28 3.06
N GLY A 455 23.68 -10.83 1.89
CA GLY A 455 22.73 -11.66 1.13
C GLY A 455 21.56 -10.90 0.50
N TRP A 456 21.42 -9.60 0.79
CA TRP A 456 20.41 -8.72 0.24
C TRP A 456 20.93 -7.96 -0.98
N THR A 457 20.07 -7.79 -1.98
CA THR A 457 20.29 -6.82 -3.06
C THR A 457 19.07 -5.91 -3.17
N PRO A 458 18.96 -4.88 -2.32
CA PRO A 458 17.84 -3.94 -2.38
C PRO A 458 17.84 -3.17 -3.70
N ASP A 459 16.66 -2.95 -4.26
CA ASP A 459 16.48 -2.30 -5.55
C ASP A 459 15.25 -1.41 -5.55
N ALA A 460 15.42 -0.12 -5.84
CA ALA A 460 14.33 0.86 -5.86
C ALA A 460 13.22 0.51 -6.88
N ALA A 461 13.51 -0.34 -7.87
CA ALA A 461 12.52 -0.81 -8.86
C ALA A 461 11.71 -2.05 -8.44
N HIS A 462 11.93 -2.64 -7.26
CA HIS A 462 11.18 -3.81 -6.75
C HIS A 462 11.09 -3.81 -5.22
N VAL A 463 10.46 -2.78 -4.64
CA VAL A 463 10.44 -2.55 -3.19
C VAL A 463 9.07 -2.85 -2.55
N PRO A 464 8.99 -3.81 -1.62
CA PRO A 464 7.73 -4.18 -0.94
C PRO A 464 7.23 -3.10 0.02
N SER A 465 5.92 -3.08 0.30
CA SER A 465 5.32 -2.29 1.39
C SER A 465 5.24 -3.17 2.64
N LEU A 466 6.28 -3.18 3.46
CA LEU A 466 6.39 -4.12 4.58
C LEU A 466 5.72 -3.62 5.87
N THR A 467 5.83 -2.33 6.16
CA THR A 467 5.56 -1.80 7.52
C THR A 467 4.39 -0.84 7.58
N TYR A 468 3.89 -0.35 6.43
CA TYR A 468 2.78 0.60 6.38
C TYR A 468 1.51 0.04 7.03
N LEU A 469 1.02 -1.13 6.58
CA LEU A 469 -0.17 -1.76 7.15
C LEU A 469 0.03 -2.14 8.63
N PRO A 470 1.12 -2.83 9.02
CA PRO A 470 1.42 -3.10 10.43
C PRO A 470 1.42 -1.84 11.31
N TYR A 471 2.01 -0.72 10.85
CA TYR A 471 1.95 0.55 11.58
C TYR A 471 0.52 1.09 11.66
N LEU A 472 -0.20 1.12 10.53
CA LEU A 472 -1.56 1.63 10.44
C LEU A 472 -2.47 0.98 11.49
N LEU A 473 -2.34 -0.32 11.69
CA LEU A 473 -3.16 -1.13 12.59
C LEU A 473 -2.70 -1.13 14.05
N THR A 474 -1.39 -0.99 14.31
CA THR A 474 -0.84 -1.15 15.67
C THR A 474 -0.44 0.16 16.33
N GLY A 475 -0.12 1.19 15.54
CA GLY A 475 0.54 2.39 16.03
C GLY A 475 1.96 2.16 16.56
N ASP A 476 2.57 1.00 16.27
CA ASP A 476 3.88 0.65 16.82
C ASP A 476 4.99 1.53 16.22
N ARG A 477 5.66 2.32 17.06
CA ARG A 477 6.71 3.27 16.66
C ARG A 477 7.81 2.63 15.81
N TYR A 478 8.18 1.38 16.06
CA TYR A 478 9.21 0.69 15.28
C TYR A 478 8.81 0.58 13.80
N TYR A 479 7.59 0.15 13.48
CA TYR A 479 7.14 0.02 12.10
C TYR A 479 7.10 1.36 11.36
N LEU A 480 6.82 2.46 12.07
CA LEU A 480 6.95 3.80 11.50
C LEU A 480 8.40 4.15 11.16
N GLU A 481 9.35 3.88 12.06
CA GLU A 481 10.77 4.15 11.81
C GLU A 481 11.30 3.38 10.61
N GLU A 482 10.91 2.10 10.50
CA GLU A 482 11.23 1.25 9.36
C GLU A 482 10.64 1.78 8.05
N LEU A 483 9.38 2.25 8.06
CA LEU A 483 8.76 2.91 6.90
C LEU A 483 9.53 4.19 6.50
N MET A 484 9.91 5.02 7.47
CA MET A 484 10.65 6.26 7.22
C MET A 484 12.05 5.98 6.67
N ALA A 485 12.74 4.97 7.19
CA ALA A 485 14.05 4.55 6.71
C ALA A 485 13.96 4.06 5.26
N GLN A 486 12.98 3.20 4.96
CA GLN A 486 12.73 2.72 3.61
C GLN A 486 12.40 3.87 2.65
N ALA A 487 11.52 4.80 3.04
CA ALA A 487 11.12 5.94 2.20
C ALA A 487 12.28 6.89 1.91
N ALA A 488 13.10 7.20 2.92
CA ALA A 488 14.30 8.03 2.75
C ALA A 488 15.33 7.35 1.85
N TRP A 489 15.58 6.05 2.05
CA TRP A 489 16.48 5.28 1.20
C TRP A 489 16.01 5.24 -0.25
N HIS A 490 14.71 5.09 -0.49
CA HIS A 490 14.15 4.96 -1.84
C HIS A 490 14.55 6.11 -2.76
N VAL A 491 14.43 7.34 -2.25
CA VAL A 491 14.82 8.55 -2.98
C VAL A 491 16.35 8.71 -3.02
N ALA A 492 17.04 8.45 -1.92
CA ALA A 492 18.50 8.60 -1.84
C ALA A 492 19.27 7.51 -2.63
N ALA A 493 18.63 6.38 -2.94
CA ALA A 493 19.18 5.33 -3.79
C ALA A 493 19.23 5.72 -5.27
N LEU A 494 18.57 6.82 -5.67
CA LEU A 494 18.61 7.36 -7.03
C LEU A 494 19.79 8.32 -7.21
N ASP A 495 20.43 8.28 -8.38
CA ASP A 495 21.56 9.15 -8.71
C ASP A 495 21.17 10.63 -8.56
N PRO A 496 21.92 11.45 -7.79
CA PRO A 496 21.65 12.87 -7.59
C PRO A 496 21.44 13.65 -8.89
N ASN A 497 22.15 13.31 -9.96
CA ASN A 497 22.00 13.99 -11.26
C ASN A 497 20.63 13.76 -11.88
N TYR A 498 20.07 12.55 -11.75
CA TYR A 498 18.75 12.24 -12.29
C TYR A 498 17.61 12.74 -11.41
N ARG A 499 17.84 12.82 -10.09
CA ARG A 499 16.85 13.35 -9.14
C ARG A 499 16.91 14.85 -8.90
N GLN A 500 17.72 15.57 -9.67
CA GLN A 500 18.00 17.00 -9.50
C GLN A 500 18.40 17.35 -8.05
N ASN A 501 19.33 16.56 -7.50
CA ASN A 501 19.82 16.66 -6.14
C ASN A 501 18.66 16.65 -5.11
N ASP A 502 18.66 17.58 -4.18
CA ASP A 502 17.71 17.76 -3.08
C ASP A 502 16.24 17.83 -3.49
N LYS A 503 15.94 18.20 -4.75
CA LYS A 503 14.56 18.18 -5.25
C LYS A 503 13.93 16.79 -5.16
N GLY A 504 14.72 15.73 -5.36
CA GLY A 504 14.27 14.35 -5.24
C GLY A 504 13.31 13.91 -6.35
N LEU A 505 13.46 14.45 -7.56
CA LEU A 505 12.54 14.17 -8.66
C LEU A 505 12.77 12.78 -9.25
N ILE A 506 11.71 11.99 -9.40
CA ILE A 506 11.83 10.60 -9.85
C ILE A 506 11.42 10.40 -11.31
N GLU A 507 10.73 11.37 -11.90
CA GLU A 507 10.11 11.28 -13.24
C GLU A 507 11.07 10.90 -14.37
N GLN A 508 12.38 11.01 -14.16
CA GLN A 508 13.43 10.58 -15.10
C GLN A 508 14.50 9.66 -14.49
N ALA A 509 14.35 9.25 -13.22
CA ALA A 509 15.45 8.67 -12.45
C ALA A 509 15.44 7.13 -12.30
N ASN A 510 14.39 6.43 -12.73
CA ASN A 510 14.26 4.97 -12.56
C ASN A 510 13.30 4.39 -13.62
N GLN A 511 12.99 3.07 -13.61
CA GLN A 511 11.91 2.28 -14.31
C GLN A 511 10.47 2.75 -13.93
N VAL A 512 9.41 2.57 -14.73
CA VAL A 512 8.07 3.20 -14.51
C VAL A 512 7.47 2.60 -13.26
N ARG A 513 7.62 1.28 -13.13
CA ARG A 513 7.38 0.60 -11.86
C ARG A 513 8.23 1.16 -10.71
N GLY A 514 9.51 1.49 -10.94
CA GLY A 514 10.37 2.13 -9.94
C GLY A 514 9.85 3.50 -9.47
N GLN A 515 9.32 4.30 -10.38
CA GLN A 515 8.63 5.54 -10.03
C GLN A 515 7.36 5.26 -9.23
N ALA A 516 6.56 4.29 -9.66
CA ALA A 516 5.35 3.88 -8.96
C ALA A 516 5.62 3.42 -7.51
N TRP A 517 6.64 2.56 -7.31
CA TRP A 517 7.08 2.15 -5.97
C TRP A 517 7.48 3.34 -5.11
N THR A 518 8.20 4.31 -5.69
CA THR A 518 8.60 5.53 -4.98
C THR A 518 7.39 6.36 -4.57
N MET A 519 6.48 6.63 -5.52
CA MET A 519 5.27 7.42 -5.26
C MET A 519 4.40 6.76 -4.19
N ARG A 520 4.20 5.43 -4.27
CA ARG A 520 3.48 4.67 -3.25
C ARG A 520 4.14 4.79 -1.87
N THR A 521 5.45 4.53 -1.77
CA THR A 521 6.17 4.59 -0.48
C THR A 521 6.20 6.00 0.11
N LEU A 522 6.44 7.03 -0.72
CA LEU A 522 6.38 8.43 -0.28
C LEU A 522 4.98 8.82 0.18
N SER A 523 3.95 8.40 -0.55
CA SER A 523 2.56 8.61 -0.16
C SER A 523 2.26 7.94 1.18
N ASN A 524 2.69 6.69 1.38
CA ASN A 524 2.52 5.97 2.64
C ASN A 524 3.18 6.71 3.80
N ALA A 525 4.45 7.09 3.68
CA ALA A 525 5.16 7.86 4.71
C ALA A 525 4.49 9.23 4.97
N ALA A 526 4.15 9.98 3.91
CA ALA A 526 3.47 11.26 4.03
C ALA A 526 2.10 11.15 4.72
N PHE A 527 1.37 10.06 4.51
CA PHE A 527 0.04 9.85 5.10
C PHE A 527 0.10 9.60 6.61
N VAL A 528 1.03 8.72 7.07
CA VAL A 528 1.04 8.23 8.47
C VAL A 528 2.09 8.85 9.38
N THR A 529 3.15 9.48 8.86
CA THR A 529 4.12 10.18 9.72
C THR A 529 3.38 11.24 10.53
N PRO A 530 3.59 11.30 11.87
CA PRO A 530 2.93 12.27 12.73
C PRO A 530 3.18 13.71 12.28
N ASP A 531 2.21 14.59 12.50
CA ASP A 531 2.29 15.98 12.03
C ASP A 531 3.40 16.78 12.73
N ASP A 532 3.80 16.38 13.93
CA ASP A 532 4.87 16.96 14.73
C ASP A 532 6.24 16.29 14.53
N ASP A 533 6.33 15.16 13.80
CA ASP A 533 7.62 14.53 13.53
C ASP A 533 8.42 15.36 12.48
N PRO A 534 9.72 15.63 12.70
CA PRO A 534 10.57 16.39 11.77
C PRO A 534 10.65 15.84 10.34
N MET A 535 10.30 14.57 10.13
CA MET A 535 10.27 13.92 8.82
C MET A 535 8.98 14.18 8.03
N LYS A 536 7.91 14.67 8.67
CA LYS A 536 6.61 14.91 8.01
C LYS A 536 6.74 15.81 6.79
N GLY A 537 7.27 17.01 7.00
CA GLY A 537 7.44 18.00 5.94
C GLY A 537 8.37 17.53 4.82
N TYR A 538 9.34 16.67 5.15
CA TYR A 538 10.24 16.07 4.17
C TYR A 538 9.50 15.13 3.21
N PHE A 539 8.71 14.18 3.71
CA PHE A 539 7.97 13.23 2.87
C PHE A 539 6.84 13.90 2.09
N VAL A 540 6.06 14.77 2.73
CA VAL A 540 5.01 15.56 2.06
C VAL A 540 5.62 16.41 0.95
N GLY A 541 6.71 17.12 1.24
CA GLY A 541 7.39 17.96 0.25
C GLY A 541 7.95 17.16 -0.93
N LEU A 542 8.49 15.97 -0.71
CA LEU A 542 8.96 15.08 -1.79
C LEU A 542 7.81 14.59 -2.66
N LEU A 543 6.69 14.17 -2.07
CA LEU A 543 5.51 13.72 -2.81
C LEU A 543 4.96 14.85 -3.69
N GLU A 544 4.74 16.03 -3.11
CA GLU A 544 4.16 17.19 -3.79
C GLU A 544 5.05 17.68 -4.94
N ARG A 545 6.37 17.81 -4.72
CA ARG A 545 7.31 18.21 -5.78
C ARG A 545 7.33 17.22 -6.94
N ASN A 546 7.18 15.92 -6.66
CA ASN A 546 7.12 14.91 -7.71
C ASN A 546 5.82 15.02 -8.52
N LEU A 547 4.66 15.18 -7.86
CA LEU A 547 3.39 15.44 -8.56
C LEU A 547 3.47 16.70 -9.44
N ASP A 548 4.05 17.79 -8.91
CA ASP A 548 4.27 19.03 -9.66
C ASP A 548 5.20 18.82 -10.86
N ALA A 549 6.24 17.99 -10.73
CA ALA A 549 7.13 17.68 -11.85
C ALA A 549 6.37 16.97 -12.99
N TYR A 550 5.59 15.93 -12.67
CA TYR A 550 4.78 15.23 -13.66
C TYR A 550 3.76 16.16 -14.33
N LEU A 551 3.01 16.93 -13.55
CA LEU A 551 2.02 17.88 -14.09
C LEU A 551 2.69 18.96 -14.95
N GLY A 552 3.77 19.55 -14.47
CA GLY A 552 4.50 20.58 -15.20
C GLY A 552 5.07 20.05 -16.52
N ARG A 553 5.50 18.79 -16.56
CA ARG A 553 6.03 18.15 -17.76
C ARG A 553 4.95 17.76 -18.76
N TYR A 554 3.97 17.02 -18.29
CA TYR A 554 3.03 16.31 -19.15
C TYR A 554 1.76 17.10 -19.42
N VAL A 555 1.28 17.85 -18.42
CA VAL A 555 0.03 18.61 -18.54
C VAL A 555 0.30 20.05 -18.99
N GLU A 556 1.28 20.72 -18.40
CA GLU A 556 1.53 22.14 -18.67
C GLU A 556 2.42 22.34 -19.90
N ARG A 557 3.59 21.70 -19.95
CA ARG A 557 4.48 21.76 -21.12
C ARG A 557 4.03 20.87 -22.28
N ARG A 558 3.08 19.95 -22.03
CA ARG A 558 2.55 18.98 -23.00
C ARG A 558 3.66 18.26 -23.79
N GLU A 559 4.63 17.67 -23.09
CA GLU A 559 5.76 16.98 -23.73
C GLU A 559 5.34 15.88 -24.71
N LEU A 560 4.15 15.29 -24.51
CA LEU A 560 3.58 14.27 -25.38
C LEU A 560 2.55 14.80 -26.37
N ARG A 561 2.47 16.12 -26.60
CA ARG A 561 1.54 16.70 -27.60
C ARG A 561 1.72 16.09 -28.99
N GLU A 562 2.96 15.80 -29.38
CA GLU A 562 3.29 15.17 -30.67
C GLU A 562 2.89 13.69 -30.75
N ALA A 563 2.46 13.07 -29.65
CA ALA A 563 1.91 11.71 -29.65
C ALA A 563 0.45 11.65 -30.13
N GLY A 564 -0.19 12.79 -30.41
CA GLY A 564 -1.56 12.85 -30.94
C GLY A 564 -2.55 12.13 -30.02
N ASP A 565 -3.27 11.16 -30.58
CA ASP A 565 -4.30 10.38 -29.89
C ASP A 565 -3.72 9.47 -28.78
N LEU A 566 -2.40 9.27 -28.76
CA LEU A 566 -1.70 8.40 -27.83
C LEU A 566 -1.18 9.11 -26.56
N GLU A 567 -1.42 10.41 -26.39
CA GLU A 567 -1.00 11.14 -25.18
C GLU A 567 -1.48 10.42 -23.90
N GLY A 568 -0.69 10.44 -22.80
CA GLY A 568 -1.11 9.91 -21.49
C GLY A 568 -0.25 8.77 -20.90
N TYR A 569 0.74 8.26 -21.63
CA TYR A 569 1.73 7.31 -21.09
C TYR A 569 2.93 8.03 -20.46
N ILE A 570 3.59 7.41 -19.47
CA ILE A 570 4.83 7.95 -18.92
C ILE A 570 6.00 7.65 -19.87
N TRP A 571 6.49 8.69 -20.54
CA TRP A 571 7.55 8.58 -21.54
C TRP A 571 8.96 8.68 -20.96
N ARG A 572 9.89 7.93 -21.56
CA ARG A 572 11.28 7.86 -21.12
C ARG A 572 12.26 7.63 -22.24
N ARG A 573 13.39 8.31 -22.11
CA ARG A 573 14.47 8.27 -23.12
C ARG A 573 15.66 7.39 -22.75
N ARG A 574 15.81 6.98 -21.48
CA ARG A 574 17.08 6.42 -20.94
C ARG A 574 17.03 5.00 -20.36
N TYR A 575 15.88 4.33 -20.34
CA TYR A 575 15.75 2.98 -19.75
C TYR A 575 15.27 1.95 -20.77
N VAL A 576 16.13 0.95 -20.99
CA VAL A 576 16.04 -0.39 -21.62
C VAL A 576 15.33 -0.55 -22.97
N ASP A 577 14.27 0.19 -23.28
CA ASP A 577 13.45 -0.07 -24.48
C ASP A 577 13.17 1.22 -25.28
N PRO A 578 14.10 1.61 -26.18
CA PRO A 578 13.91 2.78 -27.03
C PRO A 578 12.62 2.63 -27.84
N GLY A 579 11.66 3.53 -27.61
CA GLY A 579 10.46 3.58 -28.45
C GLY A 579 9.24 2.82 -27.97
N ALA A 580 9.31 2.10 -26.85
CA ALA A 580 8.19 1.34 -26.32
C ALA A 580 7.73 1.82 -24.94
N VAL A 581 6.47 1.57 -24.64
CA VAL A 581 5.85 1.71 -23.32
C VAL A 581 5.55 0.31 -22.81
N ALA A 582 5.87 0.03 -21.54
CA ALA A 582 5.42 -1.18 -20.85
C ALA A 582 4.08 -0.87 -20.16
N PRO A 583 2.93 -1.32 -20.69
CA PRO A 583 1.61 -0.94 -20.17
C PRO A 583 1.42 -1.34 -18.71
N TRP A 584 1.86 -2.54 -18.31
CA TRP A 584 1.75 -3.00 -16.93
C TRP A 584 2.49 -2.11 -15.91
N GLU A 585 3.62 -1.51 -16.29
CA GLU A 585 4.32 -0.57 -15.42
C GLU A 585 3.57 0.75 -15.31
N ASP A 586 3.03 1.24 -16.43
CA ASP A 586 2.25 2.47 -16.51
C ASP A 586 0.91 2.34 -15.77
N ASP A 587 0.29 1.16 -15.84
CA ASP A 587 -0.91 0.77 -15.10
C ASP A 587 -0.60 0.68 -13.60
N PHE A 588 0.51 0.06 -13.21
CA PHE A 588 0.92 0.05 -11.81
C PHE A 588 1.22 1.46 -11.26
N PHE A 589 1.85 2.33 -12.07
CA PHE A 589 1.99 3.75 -11.75
C PHE A 589 0.64 4.43 -11.58
N THR A 590 -0.32 4.17 -12.47
CA THR A 590 -1.68 4.68 -12.39
C THR A 590 -2.36 4.26 -11.10
N SER A 591 -2.26 3.00 -10.68
CA SER A 591 -2.82 2.52 -9.41
C SER A 591 -2.19 3.21 -8.20
N ALA A 592 -0.87 3.48 -8.23
CA ALA A 592 -0.19 4.24 -7.18
C ALA A 592 -0.66 5.71 -7.11
N ILE A 593 -0.88 6.35 -8.27
CA ILE A 593 -1.48 7.69 -8.33
C ILE A 593 -2.94 7.65 -7.86
N GLY A 594 -3.69 6.59 -8.16
CA GLY A 594 -5.04 6.34 -7.66
C GLY A 594 -5.10 6.34 -6.12
N LEU A 595 -4.18 5.65 -5.46
CA LEU A 595 -4.03 5.68 -4.01
C LEU A 595 -3.68 7.08 -3.47
N ILE A 596 -2.87 7.85 -4.19
CA ILE A 596 -2.55 9.24 -3.78
C ILE A 596 -3.78 10.14 -3.95
N ALA A 597 -4.55 9.94 -5.02
CA ALA A 597 -5.78 10.67 -5.26
C ALA A 597 -6.84 10.36 -4.19
N SER A 598 -6.96 9.09 -3.75
CA SER A 598 -7.92 8.71 -2.68
C SER A 598 -7.58 9.30 -1.31
N ARG A 599 -6.35 9.80 -1.15
CA ARG A 599 -5.89 10.57 0.02
C ARG A 599 -6.14 12.07 -0.09
N GLY A 600 -6.94 12.51 -1.07
CA GLY A 600 -7.37 13.90 -1.25
C GLY A 600 -6.48 14.76 -2.15
N SER A 601 -5.58 14.17 -2.94
CA SER A 601 -4.67 14.95 -3.80
C SER A 601 -5.30 15.33 -5.14
N ASP A 602 -5.70 16.58 -5.30
CA ASP A 602 -6.19 17.14 -6.59
C ASP A 602 -5.15 17.03 -7.72
N LYS A 603 -3.86 17.14 -7.37
CA LYS A 603 -2.76 16.98 -8.34
C LYS A 603 -2.72 15.57 -8.92
N ALA A 604 -2.92 14.56 -8.08
CA ALA A 604 -3.00 13.17 -8.52
C ALA A 604 -4.24 12.94 -9.41
N VAL A 605 -5.40 13.51 -9.07
CA VAL A 605 -6.61 13.45 -9.92
C VAL A 605 -6.35 14.08 -11.30
N ARG A 606 -5.72 15.25 -11.36
CA ARG A 606 -5.35 15.90 -12.63
C ARG A 606 -4.40 15.03 -13.46
N LEU A 607 -3.46 14.35 -12.81
CA LEU A 607 -2.55 13.44 -13.49
C LEU A 607 -3.29 12.21 -14.05
N LEU A 608 -4.22 11.60 -13.30
CA LEU A 608 -5.08 10.51 -13.80
C LEU A 608 -5.89 10.94 -15.02
N ARG A 609 -6.48 12.13 -15.00
CA ARG A 609 -7.22 12.70 -16.15
C ARG A 609 -6.34 12.82 -17.38
N TRP A 610 -5.10 13.27 -17.24
CA TRP A 610 -4.16 13.32 -18.36
C TRP A 610 -3.79 11.93 -18.88
N LYS A 611 -3.61 10.95 -17.98
CA LYS A 611 -3.28 9.56 -18.36
C LYS A 611 -4.42 8.84 -19.09
N ALA A 612 -5.66 9.29 -18.91
CA ALA A 612 -6.87 8.62 -19.39
C ALA A 612 -6.80 8.28 -20.89
N ASN A 613 -6.35 9.23 -21.73
CA ASN A 613 -6.23 9.01 -23.16
C ASN A 613 -5.47 7.73 -23.49
N TRP A 614 -4.37 7.42 -22.79
CA TRP A 614 -3.62 6.18 -22.97
C TRP A 614 -4.22 5.00 -22.21
N THR A 615 -4.45 5.13 -20.90
CA THR A 615 -4.85 4.00 -20.05
C THR A 615 -6.24 3.48 -20.42
N VAL A 616 -7.20 4.37 -20.62
CA VAL A 616 -8.56 4.03 -21.08
C VAL A 616 -8.56 3.74 -22.58
N GLY A 617 -7.90 4.59 -23.37
CA GLY A 617 -7.94 4.51 -24.83
C GLY A 617 -7.43 3.20 -25.41
N ARG A 618 -6.48 2.52 -24.74
CA ARG A 618 -6.03 1.17 -25.15
C ARG A 618 -7.17 0.15 -25.27
N PHE A 619 -8.24 0.30 -24.50
CA PHE A 619 -9.37 -0.63 -24.51
C PHE A 619 -10.55 -0.16 -25.37
N LEU A 620 -10.57 1.12 -25.76
CA LEU A 620 -11.70 1.75 -26.46
C LEU A 620 -11.32 2.36 -27.82
N SER A 621 -10.25 1.86 -28.46
CA SER A 621 -9.75 2.39 -29.73
C SER A 621 -9.77 1.37 -30.87
N GLU A 622 -10.69 0.39 -30.80
CA GLU A 622 -10.89 -0.60 -31.86
C GLU A 622 -11.34 0.07 -33.17
N ASP A 623 -12.29 1.00 -33.08
CA ASP A 623 -12.75 1.86 -34.18
C ASP A 623 -11.62 2.71 -34.81
N LYS A 624 -10.55 2.96 -34.05
CA LYS A 624 -9.34 3.68 -34.47
C LYS A 624 -8.22 2.74 -34.93
N GLY A 625 -8.50 1.44 -35.07
CA GLY A 625 -7.61 0.44 -35.65
C GLY A 625 -6.60 -0.18 -34.67
N PHE A 626 -6.81 -0.07 -33.36
CA PHE A 626 -6.01 -0.78 -32.36
C PHE A 626 -6.79 -1.94 -31.73
N ASN A 627 -6.21 -3.14 -31.70
CA ASN A 627 -6.86 -4.30 -31.07
C ASN A 627 -6.83 -4.17 -29.52
N PRO A 628 -7.99 -4.04 -28.84
CA PRO A 628 -8.04 -3.87 -27.39
C PRO A 628 -7.53 -5.09 -26.62
N PHE A 629 -7.55 -6.30 -27.19
CA PHE A 629 -6.92 -7.48 -26.59
C PHE A 629 -5.39 -7.43 -26.55
N ALA A 630 -4.77 -6.57 -27.38
CA ALA A 630 -3.34 -6.30 -27.35
C ALA A 630 -2.96 -5.23 -26.31
N ALA A 631 -3.94 -4.58 -25.66
CA ALA A 631 -3.72 -3.47 -24.72
C ALA A 631 -2.71 -3.80 -23.60
N THR A 632 -2.68 -5.04 -23.15
CA THR A 632 -1.88 -5.52 -22.01
C THR A 632 -0.60 -6.23 -22.45
N ALA A 633 -0.14 -6.03 -23.69
CA ALA A 633 1.13 -6.59 -24.16
C ALA A 633 2.28 -6.17 -23.25
N TYR A 634 3.35 -6.98 -23.17
CA TYR A 634 4.50 -6.65 -22.33
C TYR A 634 5.09 -5.27 -22.66
N ARG A 635 5.07 -4.92 -23.95
CA ARG A 635 5.47 -3.64 -24.50
C ARG A 635 4.57 -3.29 -25.68
N LEU A 636 4.27 -2.00 -25.80
CA LEU A 636 3.63 -1.38 -26.96
C LEU A 636 4.60 -0.35 -27.55
N PHE A 637 4.99 -0.52 -28.80
CA PHE A 637 5.78 0.47 -29.54
C PHE A 637 4.92 1.68 -29.85
N VAL A 638 5.43 2.84 -29.43
CA VAL A 638 4.82 4.17 -29.64
C VAL A 638 5.70 5.04 -30.54
N VAL A 639 6.75 4.46 -31.10
CA VAL A 639 7.56 5.05 -32.16
C VAL A 639 7.83 4.01 -33.24
N ASP A 640 7.97 4.50 -34.45
CA ASP A 640 8.39 3.73 -35.60
C ASP A 640 9.85 3.28 -35.40
N ARG A 641 10.08 1.97 -35.46
CA ARG A 641 11.40 1.37 -35.15
C ARG A 641 12.46 1.65 -36.21
N GLU A 642 12.06 2.04 -37.42
CA GLU A 642 12.99 2.31 -38.53
C GLU A 642 13.35 3.80 -38.61
N THR A 643 12.36 4.66 -38.38
CA THR A 643 12.48 6.12 -38.55
C THR A 643 12.62 6.89 -37.25
N ASP A 644 12.44 6.24 -36.09
CA ASP A 644 12.35 6.86 -34.74
C ASP A 644 11.24 7.93 -34.63
N ARG A 645 10.33 7.95 -35.61
CA ARG A 645 9.18 8.87 -35.63
C ARG A 645 8.16 8.42 -34.61
N ARG A 646 7.73 9.33 -33.74
CA ARG A 646 6.65 9.06 -32.80
C ARG A 646 5.33 8.73 -33.52
N HIS A 647 4.65 7.71 -33.04
CA HIS A 647 3.29 7.38 -33.46
C HIS A 647 2.31 8.42 -32.94
N THR A 648 1.28 8.69 -33.74
CA THR A 648 0.26 9.72 -33.46
C THR A 648 -1.14 9.13 -33.37
N LYS A 649 -1.33 7.90 -33.85
CA LYS A 649 -2.62 7.21 -33.97
C LYS A 649 -2.54 5.81 -33.38
N TRP A 650 -3.68 5.34 -32.88
CA TRP A 650 -3.87 3.99 -32.36
C TRP A 650 -3.53 2.90 -33.37
N SER A 651 -3.91 3.07 -34.63
CA SER A 651 -3.57 2.15 -35.73
C SER A 651 -2.06 1.97 -35.98
N GLU A 652 -1.21 2.85 -35.46
CA GLU A 652 0.24 2.75 -35.60
C GLU A 652 0.92 1.98 -34.45
N VAL A 653 0.20 1.74 -33.34
CA VAL A 653 0.76 1.10 -32.14
C VAL A 653 0.90 -0.40 -32.37
N VAL A 654 2.10 -0.94 -32.12
CA VAL A 654 2.41 -2.37 -32.34
C VAL A 654 3.00 -2.99 -31.06
N PRO A 655 2.53 -4.15 -30.59
CA PRO A 655 3.16 -4.86 -29.46
C PRO A 655 4.60 -5.34 -29.78
N ASP A 656 5.46 -5.47 -28.75
CA ASP A 656 6.85 -5.93 -28.95
C ASP A 656 6.94 -7.42 -29.20
N ASP A 657 6.85 -7.75 -30.48
CA ASP A 657 7.09 -9.07 -31.00
C ASP A 657 6.92 -9.05 -32.53
N GLY A 658 8.02 -8.88 -33.27
CA GLY A 658 8.04 -9.26 -34.70
C GLY A 658 7.56 -10.71 -34.97
N TRP A 659 7.36 -11.51 -33.91
CA TRP A 659 6.50 -12.68 -33.84
C TRP A 659 5.00 -12.33 -34.04
N TYR A 660 4.32 -11.56 -33.18
CA TYR A 660 2.85 -11.42 -33.17
C TYR A 660 2.33 -10.48 -34.25
N ALA A 661 3.19 -9.60 -34.79
CA ALA A 661 2.88 -8.86 -36.01
C ALA A 661 2.62 -9.76 -37.24
N LYS A 662 3.25 -10.94 -37.33
CA LYS A 662 2.90 -11.97 -38.35
C LYS A 662 1.55 -12.65 -38.12
N LYS A 663 0.88 -12.30 -37.02
CA LYS A 663 -0.19 -13.05 -36.38
C LYS A 663 -1.43 -12.22 -36.05
N PHE A 664 -1.53 -10.99 -36.55
CA PHE A 664 -2.77 -10.21 -36.58
C PHE A 664 -3.88 -10.83 -37.46
N GLY A 665 -3.72 -12.10 -37.85
CA GLY A 665 -4.76 -12.98 -38.38
C GLY A 665 -4.85 -14.33 -37.65
N ASP A 666 -4.27 -14.51 -36.45
CA ASP A 666 -4.52 -15.69 -35.62
C ASP A 666 -5.79 -15.48 -34.80
N PRO A 667 -6.82 -16.33 -35.01
CA PRO A 667 -8.12 -16.22 -34.36
C PRO A 667 -8.06 -16.19 -32.82
N ARG A 668 -6.97 -16.68 -32.21
CA ARG A 668 -6.81 -16.71 -30.74
C ARG A 668 -6.70 -15.34 -30.08
N TYR A 669 -6.33 -14.30 -30.83
CA TYR A 669 -6.21 -12.92 -30.31
C TYR A 669 -7.38 -12.03 -30.72
N ALA A 670 -8.43 -12.63 -31.31
CA ALA A 670 -9.68 -11.95 -31.58
C ALA A 670 -10.56 -11.82 -30.31
N SER A 671 -10.30 -12.64 -29.28
CA SER A 671 -11.18 -12.73 -28.11
C SER A 671 -10.45 -13.02 -26.78
N SER A 672 -9.12 -12.82 -26.71
CA SER A 672 -8.36 -13.09 -25.47
C SER A 672 -7.15 -12.17 -25.31
N PHE A 673 -6.94 -11.68 -24.09
CA PHE A 673 -5.84 -10.78 -23.75
C PHE A 673 -4.47 -11.43 -23.90
N VAL A 674 -3.46 -10.59 -24.18
CA VAL A 674 -2.04 -10.95 -24.05
C VAL A 674 -1.48 -10.55 -22.68
N GLY A 675 -0.28 -11.03 -22.35
CA GLY A 675 0.42 -10.57 -21.14
C GLY A 675 -0.04 -11.26 -19.86
N TYR A 676 -0.02 -12.59 -19.86
CA TYR A 676 -0.44 -13.42 -18.72
C TYR A 676 -1.90 -13.19 -18.33
N ALA A 677 -2.81 -13.29 -19.31
CA ALA A 677 -4.23 -12.97 -19.17
C ALA A 677 -4.99 -13.73 -18.07
N ASN A 678 -4.46 -14.86 -17.62
CA ASN A 678 -5.09 -15.74 -16.63
C ASN A 678 -4.38 -15.69 -15.27
N ALA A 679 -3.42 -14.78 -15.08
CA ALA A 679 -2.67 -14.65 -13.83
C ALA A 679 -3.17 -13.41 -13.06
N THR A 680 -3.46 -13.59 -11.77
CA THR A 680 -3.90 -12.52 -10.87
C THR A 680 -2.80 -11.51 -10.54
N ASP A 681 -1.55 -11.83 -10.83
CA ASP A 681 -0.37 -10.94 -10.85
C ASP A 681 0.09 -10.58 -12.28
N GLY A 682 -0.73 -10.92 -13.28
CA GLY A 682 -0.49 -10.64 -14.70
C GLY A 682 -0.86 -9.23 -15.13
N TYR A 683 -0.58 -8.89 -16.39
CA TYR A 683 -0.70 -7.50 -16.88
C TYR A 683 -2.16 -7.03 -17.01
N VAL A 684 -3.09 -7.96 -17.20
CA VAL A 684 -4.53 -7.69 -17.17
C VAL A 684 -4.99 -7.28 -15.77
N ALA A 685 -4.44 -7.89 -14.71
CA ALA A 685 -4.76 -7.53 -13.33
C ALA A 685 -4.30 -6.10 -13.00
N HIS A 686 -3.12 -5.70 -13.49
CA HIS A 686 -2.63 -4.32 -13.39
C HIS A 686 -3.56 -3.33 -14.09
N ALA A 687 -4.00 -3.62 -15.31
CA ALA A 687 -4.93 -2.78 -16.05
C ALA A 687 -6.28 -2.64 -15.32
N ARG A 688 -6.86 -3.76 -14.85
CA ARG A 688 -8.09 -3.75 -14.04
C ARG A 688 -7.94 -2.85 -12.81
N ALA A 689 -6.82 -2.98 -12.09
CA ALA A 689 -6.53 -2.16 -10.91
C ALA A 689 -6.38 -0.67 -11.22
N ALA A 690 -5.75 -0.31 -12.34
CA ALA A 690 -5.59 1.08 -12.80
C ALA A 690 -6.94 1.69 -13.20
N LEU A 691 -7.75 0.93 -13.92
CA LEU A 691 -9.09 1.34 -14.36
C LEU A 691 -10.04 1.49 -13.18
N ALA A 692 -10.00 0.62 -12.17
CA ALA A 692 -10.78 0.78 -10.93
C ALA A 692 -10.51 2.13 -10.24
N ALA A 693 -9.25 2.56 -10.21
CA ALA A 693 -8.92 3.91 -9.71
C ALA A 693 -9.52 5.01 -10.59
N MET A 694 -9.42 4.90 -11.92
CA MET A 694 -10.00 5.88 -12.85
C MET A 694 -11.54 5.97 -12.76
N VAL A 695 -12.21 4.83 -12.62
CA VAL A 695 -13.66 4.75 -12.39
C VAL A 695 -14.05 5.50 -11.11
N THR A 696 -13.32 5.30 -10.02
CA THR A 696 -13.54 5.99 -8.74
C THR A 696 -13.52 7.52 -8.86
N PHE A 697 -12.73 8.07 -9.78
CA PHE A 697 -12.61 9.52 -10.00
C PHE A 697 -13.45 10.04 -11.18
N GLY A 698 -14.38 9.24 -11.70
CA GLY A 698 -15.27 9.64 -12.79
C GLY A 698 -14.50 10.07 -14.03
N ILE A 699 -13.45 9.32 -14.39
CA ILE A 699 -12.69 9.56 -15.61
C ILE A 699 -13.53 9.08 -16.81
N PRO A 700 -13.78 9.93 -17.83
CA PRO A 700 -14.58 9.55 -19.00
C PRO A 700 -14.06 8.28 -19.68
N GLY A 701 -14.98 7.38 -20.08
CA GLY A 701 -14.70 6.09 -20.69
C GLY A 701 -14.06 5.04 -19.76
N ALA A 702 -13.67 5.39 -18.54
CA ALA A 702 -13.02 4.43 -17.64
C ALA A 702 -13.94 3.28 -17.24
N ILE A 703 -15.25 3.53 -17.12
CA ILE A 703 -16.25 2.49 -16.84
C ILE A 703 -16.33 1.50 -18.01
N ASP A 704 -16.39 1.98 -19.25
CA ASP A 704 -16.41 1.11 -20.43
C ASP A 704 -15.15 0.26 -20.57
N ALA A 705 -13.98 0.88 -20.37
CA ALA A 705 -12.72 0.15 -20.38
C ALA A 705 -12.64 -0.87 -19.24
N PHE A 706 -13.12 -0.52 -18.04
CA PHE A 706 -13.17 -1.44 -16.90
C PHE A 706 -14.12 -2.61 -17.16
N ARG A 707 -15.32 -2.34 -17.69
CA ARG A 707 -16.29 -3.33 -18.16
C ARG A 707 -15.63 -4.29 -19.14
N PHE A 708 -15.02 -3.75 -20.21
CA PHE A 708 -14.34 -4.57 -21.22
C PHE A 708 -13.30 -5.50 -20.60
N VAL A 709 -12.46 -5.00 -19.68
CA VAL A 709 -11.47 -5.82 -18.99
C VAL A 709 -12.12 -6.89 -18.13
N VAL A 710 -13.17 -6.56 -17.36
CA VAL A 710 -13.87 -7.52 -16.50
C VAL A 710 -14.56 -8.59 -17.34
N GLU A 711 -15.37 -8.26 -18.33
CA GLU A 711 -16.11 -9.25 -19.13
C GLU A 711 -15.18 -10.20 -19.92
N ASN A 712 -13.99 -9.72 -20.30
CA ASN A 712 -13.04 -10.48 -21.11
C ASN A 712 -11.89 -11.13 -20.29
N SER A 713 -12.01 -11.22 -18.96
CA SER A 713 -10.96 -11.78 -18.09
C SER A 713 -11.49 -12.78 -17.04
N GLU A 714 -12.54 -13.54 -17.36
CA GLU A 714 -13.19 -14.50 -16.45
C GLU A 714 -12.22 -15.46 -15.74
N THR A 715 -11.23 -16.00 -16.47
CA THR A 715 -10.24 -16.92 -15.89
C THR A 715 -9.34 -16.25 -14.87
N LEU A 716 -8.95 -14.99 -15.08
CA LEU A 716 -8.19 -14.23 -14.09
C LEU A 716 -9.02 -13.97 -12.84
N GLN A 717 -10.31 -13.68 -13.02
CA GLN A 717 -11.20 -13.40 -11.89
C GLN A 717 -11.31 -14.62 -10.98
N SER A 718 -11.44 -15.82 -11.54
CA SER A 718 -11.65 -17.03 -10.76
C SER A 718 -10.50 -17.45 -9.85
N GLY A 719 -9.33 -16.79 -9.91
CA GLY A 719 -8.20 -17.04 -9.00
C GLY A 719 -7.96 -15.97 -7.95
N TYR A 720 -8.80 -14.95 -7.83
CA TYR A 720 -8.62 -13.89 -6.83
C TYR A 720 -8.80 -14.37 -5.39
N ASP A 721 -9.44 -15.52 -5.16
CA ASP A 721 -9.46 -16.20 -3.87
C ASP A 721 -8.13 -16.88 -3.51
N GLY A 722 -7.24 -17.06 -4.49
CA GLY A 722 -5.88 -17.56 -4.31
C GLY A 722 -4.83 -16.45 -4.17
N ASP A 723 -5.01 -15.32 -4.87
CA ASP A 723 -4.12 -14.17 -4.76
C ASP A 723 -4.87 -12.86 -5.04
N PRO A 724 -5.27 -12.12 -3.99
CA PRO A 724 -6.02 -10.88 -4.13
C PRO A 724 -5.13 -9.65 -4.37
N THR A 725 -3.82 -9.78 -4.60
CA THR A 725 -2.86 -8.64 -4.60
C THR A 725 -3.30 -7.45 -5.47
N PHE A 726 -3.87 -7.74 -6.65
CA PHE A 726 -4.38 -6.74 -7.60
C PHE A 726 -5.91 -6.74 -7.74
N LEU A 727 -6.63 -7.34 -6.79
CA LEU A 727 -8.09 -7.29 -6.69
C LEU A 727 -8.54 -5.91 -6.16
N LEU A 728 -8.27 -4.85 -6.92
CA LEU A 728 -8.78 -3.52 -6.60
C LEU A 728 -10.19 -3.36 -7.15
N ALA A 729 -11.06 -2.74 -6.36
CA ALA A 729 -12.42 -2.39 -6.73
C ALA A 729 -12.57 -0.87 -6.84
N PRO A 730 -13.42 -0.39 -7.76
CA PRO A 730 -13.78 1.02 -7.78
C PRO A 730 -14.64 1.38 -6.56
N SER A 731 -14.85 2.68 -6.36
CA SER A 731 -15.78 3.20 -5.33
C SER A 731 -16.69 4.25 -5.95
N ALA A 732 -17.87 4.48 -5.35
CA ALA A 732 -18.84 5.48 -5.79
C ALA A 732 -18.36 6.92 -5.48
N GLY A 733 -17.31 7.33 -6.18
CA GLY A 733 -16.57 8.56 -5.89
C GLY A 733 -15.51 8.39 -4.78
N PRO A 734 -14.67 9.42 -4.58
CA PRO A 734 -13.66 9.43 -3.52
C PRO A 734 -14.32 9.40 -2.14
N GLY A 735 -13.91 8.47 -1.28
CA GLY A 735 -14.49 8.26 0.05
C GLY A 735 -15.91 7.65 0.05
N GLY A 736 -16.46 7.32 -1.13
CA GLY A 736 -17.77 6.70 -1.29
C GLY A 736 -17.79 5.20 -0.99
N GLY A 737 -18.96 4.58 -1.16
CA GLY A 737 -19.14 3.13 -0.99
C GLY A 737 -18.26 2.33 -1.97
N LEU A 738 -17.70 1.22 -1.48
CA LEU A 738 -16.93 0.28 -2.30
C LEU A 738 -17.87 -0.42 -3.29
N LEU A 739 -17.52 -0.41 -4.58
CA LEU A 739 -18.27 -1.09 -5.64
C LEU A 739 -17.72 -2.50 -5.80
N GLU A 740 -18.42 -3.47 -5.23
CA GLU A 740 -18.03 -4.88 -5.27
C GLU A 740 -18.65 -5.58 -6.45
N GLN A 741 -17.96 -6.60 -6.98
CA GLN A 741 -18.36 -7.23 -8.21
C GLN A 741 -19.79 -7.82 -8.26
N PRO A 742 -20.36 -8.40 -7.18
CA PRO A 742 -21.76 -8.80 -7.18
C PRO A 742 -22.74 -7.67 -7.49
N GLY A 743 -22.30 -6.41 -7.34
CA GLY A 743 -23.06 -5.21 -7.67
C GLY A 743 -22.80 -4.64 -9.06
N PHE A 744 -21.99 -5.29 -9.91
CA PHE A 744 -21.76 -4.84 -11.29
C PHE A 744 -22.91 -5.32 -12.19
N ARG A 745 -23.50 -4.40 -12.95
CA ARG A 745 -24.47 -4.68 -14.00
C ARG A 745 -24.06 -3.92 -15.24
N PHE A 746 -23.90 -4.65 -16.34
CA PHE A 746 -23.50 -4.09 -17.62
C PHE A 746 -24.55 -4.51 -18.63
N ALA A 747 -25.01 -3.56 -19.45
CA ALA A 747 -25.95 -3.89 -20.51
C ALA A 747 -25.29 -4.74 -21.59
N ASP A 748 -25.99 -5.76 -22.08
CA ASP A 748 -25.54 -6.66 -23.14
C ASP A 748 -26.28 -6.47 -24.48
N GLU A 749 -27.37 -5.70 -24.48
CA GLU A 749 -28.20 -5.37 -25.64
C GLU A 749 -28.39 -3.84 -25.82
N ASP A 750 -28.95 -3.43 -26.97
CA ASP A 750 -29.33 -2.03 -27.21
C ASP A 750 -30.62 -1.70 -26.45
N GLY A 751 -30.53 -0.91 -25.38
CA GLY A 751 -31.68 -0.40 -24.63
C GLY A 751 -32.21 -1.37 -23.58
N GLU A 752 -31.57 -1.40 -22.42
CA GLU A 752 -31.83 -2.31 -21.32
C GLU A 752 -32.25 -1.57 -20.04
N ARG A 753 -32.98 -2.26 -19.15
CA ARG A 753 -33.24 -1.80 -17.79
C ARG A 753 -32.29 -2.50 -16.81
N LEU A 754 -31.36 -1.75 -16.24
CA LEU A 754 -30.43 -2.22 -15.22
C LEU A 754 -30.91 -1.84 -13.82
N GLU A 755 -31.09 -2.83 -12.95
CA GLU A 755 -31.47 -2.64 -11.55
C GLU A 755 -30.34 -3.08 -10.61
N GLY A 756 -29.95 -2.19 -9.71
CA GLY A 756 -29.11 -2.49 -8.56
C GLY A 756 -29.91 -3.08 -7.40
N ASP A 757 -29.31 -3.07 -6.21
CA ASP A 757 -29.88 -3.65 -5.00
C ASP A 757 -29.79 -2.66 -3.82
N GLY A 758 -29.60 -3.13 -2.59
CA GLY A 758 -29.46 -2.27 -1.41
C GLY A 758 -28.01 -1.88 -1.10
N ALA A 759 -27.04 -2.43 -1.82
CA ALA A 759 -25.62 -2.19 -1.69
C ALA A 759 -25.12 -1.23 -2.79
N ALA A 760 -23.84 -0.85 -2.75
CA ALA A 760 -23.27 0.03 -3.77
C ALA A 760 -23.10 -0.70 -5.12
N ASN A 761 -23.76 -0.21 -6.18
CA ASN A 761 -23.76 -0.82 -7.50
C ASN A 761 -22.98 -0.03 -8.55
N LEU A 762 -22.38 -0.74 -9.51
CA LEU A 762 -21.82 -0.16 -10.74
C LEU A 762 -22.75 -0.55 -11.89
N LEU A 763 -23.46 0.42 -12.45
CA LEU A 763 -24.37 0.21 -13.57
C LEU A 763 -23.79 0.90 -14.82
N ALA A 764 -23.60 0.16 -15.91
CA ALA A 764 -23.17 0.74 -17.18
C ALA A 764 -24.08 0.28 -18.32
N GLY A 765 -24.75 1.24 -18.97
CA GLY A 765 -25.53 1.04 -20.16
C GLY A 765 -24.68 0.75 -21.40
N GLY A 766 -25.38 0.50 -22.50
CA GLY A 766 -24.85 0.14 -23.81
C GLY A 766 -24.85 1.31 -24.78
N ASN A 767 -25.22 1.03 -26.03
CA ASN A 767 -25.34 2.04 -27.10
C ASN A 767 -26.79 2.46 -27.39
N GLY A 768 -27.76 1.90 -26.66
CA GLY A 768 -29.18 2.16 -26.80
C GLY A 768 -29.74 3.03 -25.67
N ASP A 769 -31.04 3.32 -25.71
CA ASP A 769 -31.71 4.11 -24.67
C ASP A 769 -31.94 3.26 -23.41
N ASP A 770 -31.10 3.41 -22.40
CA ASP A 770 -31.10 2.56 -21.22
C ASP A 770 -31.88 3.16 -20.03
N VAL A 771 -32.28 2.30 -19.09
CA VAL A 771 -32.91 2.71 -17.82
C VAL A 771 -32.10 2.15 -16.65
N LEU A 772 -31.38 3.01 -15.94
CA LEU A 772 -30.52 2.62 -14.82
C LEU A 772 -31.17 3.01 -13.49
N ALA A 773 -31.39 2.02 -12.62
CA ALA A 773 -31.93 2.21 -11.29
C ALA A 773 -30.96 1.63 -10.24
N GLY A 774 -30.25 2.49 -9.53
CA GLY A 774 -29.26 2.09 -8.50
C GLY A 774 -29.85 1.27 -7.36
N GLY A 775 -31.08 1.60 -6.94
CA GLY A 775 -31.65 1.04 -5.71
C GLY A 775 -31.19 1.87 -4.52
N GLY A 776 -30.64 1.21 -3.50
CA GLY A 776 -30.04 1.89 -2.35
C GLY A 776 -28.54 1.68 -2.24
N GLY A 777 -27.90 2.35 -1.27
CA GLY A 777 -26.45 2.41 -1.22
C GLY A 777 -25.89 3.56 -2.05
N SER A 778 -24.57 3.54 -2.31
CA SER A 778 -23.92 4.58 -3.10
C SER A 778 -23.54 4.02 -4.47
N ASP A 779 -24.26 4.43 -5.50
CA ASP A 779 -24.13 3.85 -6.84
C ASP A 779 -23.29 4.70 -7.77
N LEU A 780 -22.67 4.04 -8.75
CA LEU A 780 -22.00 4.68 -9.88
C LEU A 780 -22.69 4.23 -11.16
N MET A 781 -23.20 5.17 -11.94
CA MET A 781 -23.98 4.91 -13.14
C MET A 781 -23.37 5.60 -14.36
N ALA A 782 -23.31 4.89 -15.48
CA ALA A 782 -22.99 5.41 -16.80
C ALA A 782 -24.09 4.99 -17.78
N GLY A 783 -24.72 5.94 -18.47
CA GLY A 783 -25.75 5.66 -19.46
C GLY A 783 -25.18 5.03 -20.73
N GLY A 784 -23.97 5.42 -21.11
CA GLY A 784 -23.39 5.04 -22.39
C GLY A 784 -23.85 5.98 -23.50
N ALA A 785 -24.06 5.45 -24.69
CA ALA A 785 -24.68 6.22 -25.77
C ALA A 785 -26.16 5.91 -25.79
N GLY A 786 -27.02 6.92 -25.91
CA GLY A 786 -28.46 6.68 -25.83
C GLY A 786 -29.15 7.92 -25.29
N ALA A 787 -30.48 7.93 -25.28
CA ALA A 787 -31.24 8.86 -24.45
C ALA A 787 -31.65 8.14 -23.16
N ASP A 788 -30.76 8.22 -22.18
CA ASP A 788 -30.80 7.34 -21.01
C ASP A 788 -31.64 7.92 -19.88
N ARG A 789 -32.18 7.02 -19.05
CA ARG A 789 -33.01 7.34 -17.89
C ARG A 789 -32.35 6.84 -16.62
N PHE A 790 -32.00 7.77 -15.74
CA PHE A 790 -31.45 7.45 -14.42
C PHE A 790 -32.56 7.59 -13.37
N VAL A 791 -32.98 6.46 -12.80
CA VAL A 791 -34.02 6.40 -11.78
C VAL A 791 -33.46 6.80 -10.43
N VAL A 792 -34.09 7.80 -9.83
CA VAL A 792 -33.73 8.35 -8.53
C VAL A 792 -34.67 7.83 -7.47
N ASP A 793 -34.14 7.12 -6.48
CA ASP A 793 -34.87 6.76 -5.27
C ASP A 793 -34.47 7.72 -4.12
N PRO A 794 -35.32 8.69 -3.74
CA PRO A 794 -35.02 9.61 -2.65
C PRO A 794 -35.23 9.00 -1.26
N ALA A 795 -35.83 7.81 -1.16
CA ALA A 795 -35.96 7.09 0.10
C ALA A 795 -34.73 6.23 0.40
N ALA A 796 -33.86 6.02 -0.59
CA ALA A 796 -32.66 5.23 -0.45
C ALA A 796 -31.48 6.11 0.04
N PRO A 797 -30.90 5.82 1.21
CA PRO A 797 -29.78 6.60 1.72
C PRO A 797 -28.52 6.31 0.89
N GLY A 798 -27.81 7.36 0.49
CA GLY A 798 -26.53 7.22 -0.19
C GLY A 798 -26.22 8.32 -1.21
N ARG A 799 -25.12 8.13 -1.92
CA ARG A 799 -24.64 9.04 -2.96
C ARG A 799 -24.61 8.30 -4.29
N THR A 800 -25.43 8.75 -5.22
CA THR A 800 -25.42 8.30 -6.61
C THR A 800 -24.55 9.23 -7.44
N VAL A 801 -23.62 8.66 -8.20
CA VAL A 801 -22.77 9.41 -9.13
C VAL A 801 -23.09 8.97 -10.55
N ILE A 802 -23.43 9.91 -11.42
CA ILE A 802 -23.64 9.69 -12.85
C ILE A 802 -22.47 10.31 -13.61
N THR A 803 -21.80 9.53 -14.44
CA THR A 803 -20.49 9.94 -15.02
C THR A 803 -20.55 10.61 -16.37
N ASP A 804 -21.62 10.40 -17.14
CA ASP A 804 -21.71 10.72 -18.57
C ASP A 804 -23.02 11.40 -18.98
N PHE A 805 -23.86 11.80 -18.02
CA PHE A 805 -25.15 12.47 -18.26
C PHE A 805 -25.07 13.58 -19.33
N GLU A 806 -25.87 13.47 -20.39
CA GLU A 806 -26.00 14.43 -21.49
C GLU A 806 -27.25 15.31 -21.33
N PRO A 807 -27.13 16.58 -20.86
CA PRO A 807 -28.28 17.48 -20.73
C PRO A 807 -28.99 17.71 -22.07
N GLY A 808 -30.32 17.69 -22.04
CA GLY A 808 -31.21 17.78 -23.19
C GLY A 808 -31.56 16.42 -23.78
N ARG A 809 -30.70 15.41 -23.61
CA ARG A 809 -30.88 14.05 -24.14
C ARG A 809 -31.35 13.09 -23.06
N ASP A 810 -30.58 12.99 -21.97
CA ASP A 810 -30.86 12.08 -20.87
C ASP A 810 -31.88 12.65 -19.89
N ARG A 811 -32.43 11.80 -19.01
CA ARG A 811 -33.43 12.18 -18.01
C ARG A 811 -33.12 11.62 -16.64
N LEU A 812 -33.23 12.47 -15.62
CA LEU A 812 -33.36 12.05 -14.22
C LEU A 812 -34.83 11.71 -13.95
N VAL A 813 -35.14 10.43 -13.76
CA VAL A 813 -36.49 9.98 -13.43
C VAL A 813 -36.70 10.11 -11.93
N VAL A 814 -37.60 11.00 -11.51
CA VAL A 814 -37.87 11.32 -10.11
C VAL A 814 -39.32 10.97 -9.74
N PRO A 815 -39.60 10.57 -8.49
CA PRO A 815 -40.97 10.28 -8.07
C PRO A 815 -41.85 11.54 -8.11
N ALA A 816 -43.16 11.35 -8.27
CA ALA A 816 -44.16 12.44 -8.31
C ALA A 816 -44.17 13.35 -7.07
N THR A 817 -43.56 12.90 -5.97
CA THR A 817 -43.38 13.68 -4.73
C THR A 817 -42.29 14.75 -4.83
N LEU A 818 -41.38 14.65 -5.81
CA LEU A 818 -40.30 15.61 -6.03
C LEU A 818 -40.57 16.53 -7.21
N SER A 819 -40.38 17.84 -6.98
CA SER A 819 -40.50 18.85 -8.04
C SER A 819 -39.14 19.05 -8.74
N PRO A 820 -39.06 18.93 -10.08
CA PRO A 820 -37.85 19.27 -10.83
C PRO A 820 -37.32 20.67 -10.54
N VAL A 821 -38.22 21.65 -10.33
CA VAL A 821 -37.84 23.03 -10.00
C VAL A 821 -37.18 23.12 -8.64
N LEU A 822 -37.67 22.35 -7.65
CA LEU A 822 -37.08 22.32 -6.32
C LEU A 822 -35.71 21.64 -6.33
N LEU A 823 -35.56 20.50 -7.03
CA LEU A 823 -34.26 19.83 -7.21
C LEU A 823 -33.23 20.73 -7.88
N LEU A 824 -33.64 21.47 -8.91
CA LEU A 824 -32.79 22.46 -9.56
C LEU A 824 -32.35 23.61 -8.63
N SER A 825 -33.11 23.88 -7.57
CA SER A 825 -32.76 24.89 -6.56
C SER A 825 -31.74 24.38 -5.53
N THR A 826 -31.64 23.05 -5.34
CA THR A 826 -30.64 22.44 -4.45
C THR A 826 -29.32 22.16 -5.17
N ALA A 827 -29.32 22.16 -6.50
CA ALA A 827 -28.16 21.89 -7.34
C ALA A 827 -27.00 22.89 -7.11
N ARG A 828 -25.84 22.37 -6.70
CA ARG A 828 -24.62 23.12 -6.36
C ARG A 828 -23.43 22.59 -7.14
N GLU A 829 -22.66 23.49 -7.73
CA GLU A 829 -21.40 23.11 -8.36
C GLU A 829 -20.37 22.73 -7.29
N ARG A 830 -19.75 21.57 -7.47
CA ARG A 830 -18.67 21.04 -6.63
C ARG A 830 -17.39 20.98 -7.46
N PRO A 831 -16.36 21.77 -7.13
CA PRO A 831 -15.07 21.69 -7.79
C PRO A 831 -14.56 20.25 -7.85
N GLY A 832 -14.14 19.79 -9.03
CA GLY A 832 -13.61 18.44 -9.24
C GLY A 832 -14.63 17.30 -9.31
N SER A 833 -15.88 17.51 -8.88
CA SER A 833 -16.95 16.49 -8.88
C SER A 833 -18.07 16.75 -9.90
N GLY A 834 -18.37 18.01 -10.26
CA GLY A 834 -19.48 18.35 -11.16
C GLY A 834 -20.65 19.00 -10.44
N LEU A 835 -21.88 18.67 -10.81
CA LEU A 835 -23.10 19.24 -10.22
C LEU A 835 -23.70 18.28 -9.19
N GLU A 836 -23.77 18.70 -7.93
CA GLU A 836 -24.39 17.93 -6.84
C GLU A 836 -25.81 18.42 -6.60
N ILE A 837 -26.78 17.51 -6.59
CA ILE A 837 -28.21 17.75 -6.35
C ILE A 837 -28.56 17.05 -5.04
N ALA A 838 -28.96 17.83 -4.03
CA ALA A 838 -29.43 17.27 -2.76
C ALA A 838 -30.89 16.85 -2.88
N LEU A 839 -31.19 15.65 -2.39
CA LEU A 839 -32.53 15.08 -2.25
C LEU A 839 -33.02 15.23 -0.79
N SER A 840 -34.19 14.67 -0.48
CA SER A 840 -34.64 14.50 0.92
C SER A 840 -33.74 13.53 1.69
N ASP A 841 -33.71 13.66 3.02
CA ASP A 841 -33.08 12.71 3.96
C ASP A 841 -31.58 12.42 3.76
N GLY A 842 -30.85 13.34 3.12
CA GLY A 842 -29.39 13.29 2.99
C GLY A 842 -28.88 12.52 1.76
N ALA A 843 -29.76 11.97 0.93
CA ALA A 843 -29.38 11.38 -0.34
C ALA A 843 -28.93 12.45 -1.35
N THR A 844 -27.95 12.11 -2.20
CA THR A 844 -27.37 13.05 -3.17
C THR A 844 -27.14 12.42 -4.53
N ILE A 845 -27.35 13.19 -5.59
CA ILE A 845 -26.97 12.85 -6.97
C ILE A 845 -25.82 13.75 -7.38
N VAL A 846 -24.79 13.19 -8.01
CA VAL A 846 -23.68 13.96 -8.58
C VAL A 846 -23.61 13.69 -10.08
N LEU A 847 -23.81 14.73 -10.89
CA LEU A 847 -23.61 14.70 -12.33
C LEU A 847 -22.18 15.14 -12.66
N SER A 848 -21.33 14.21 -13.04
CA SER A 848 -19.91 14.45 -13.29
C SER A 848 -19.70 15.39 -14.47
N GLY A 849 -18.86 16.40 -14.31
CA GLY A 849 -18.51 17.32 -15.40
C GLY A 849 -19.62 18.28 -15.87
N ILE A 850 -20.81 18.23 -15.26
CA ILE A 850 -21.93 19.12 -15.58
C ILE A 850 -21.84 20.40 -14.76
N SER A 851 -22.11 21.54 -15.41
CA SER A 851 -22.28 22.84 -14.76
C SER A 851 -23.75 23.16 -14.58
N ARG A 852 -24.08 23.96 -13.56
CA ARG A 852 -25.47 24.27 -13.20
C ARG A 852 -26.25 24.90 -14.36
N GLY A 853 -25.58 25.72 -15.17
CA GLY A 853 -26.19 26.41 -16.31
C GLY A 853 -26.62 25.50 -17.46
N LYS A 854 -26.14 24.25 -17.51
CA LYS A 854 -26.55 23.27 -18.52
C LYS A 854 -27.78 22.44 -18.13
N LEU A 855 -28.14 22.42 -16.85
CA LEU A 855 -29.27 21.63 -16.36
C LEU A 855 -30.55 22.46 -16.24
N SER A 856 -31.65 21.91 -16.75
CA SER A 856 -32.97 22.51 -16.86
C SER A 856 -34.07 21.58 -16.35
N ALA A 857 -35.31 22.07 -16.24
CA ALA A 857 -36.43 21.23 -15.81
C ALA A 857 -36.81 20.15 -16.84
N ALA A 858 -36.38 20.30 -18.11
CA ALA A 858 -36.61 19.32 -19.16
C ALA A 858 -35.73 18.07 -19.01
N ASP A 859 -34.66 18.16 -18.21
CA ASP A 859 -33.75 17.06 -17.91
C ASP A 859 -34.29 16.13 -16.82
N PHE A 860 -35.49 16.41 -16.31
CA PHE A 860 -36.19 15.59 -15.32
C PHE A 860 -37.45 14.98 -15.95
N GLU A 861 -37.68 13.71 -15.65
CA GLU A 861 -38.90 12.99 -15.96
C GLU A 861 -39.61 12.66 -14.65
N VAL A 862 -40.88 13.07 -14.50
CA VAL A 862 -41.66 12.73 -13.31
C VAL A 862 -42.33 11.37 -13.55
N ALA A 863 -41.98 10.39 -12.72
CA ALA A 863 -42.58 9.05 -12.77
C ALA A 863 -44.11 9.16 -12.59
N ARG A 864 -44.86 8.49 -13.47
CA ARG A 864 -46.32 8.53 -13.51
C ARG A 864 -46.98 7.52 -12.60
#